data_AF-A0A9E3XAX9-F1
#
_entry.id   AF-A0A9E3XAX9-F1
#
_cell.length_a   1.000
_cell.length_b   1.000
_cell.length_c   1.000
_cell.angle_alpha   90.00
_cell.angle_beta   90.00
_cell.angle_gamma   90.00
#
_symmetry.space_group_name_H-M   'P 1'
#
loop_
_entity.id
_entity.type
_entity.pdbx_description
1 polymer ?
#
loop_
_entity_poly.entity_id
_entity_poly.type
_entity_poly.pdbx_seq_one_letter_code
_entity_poly.pdbx_strand_id
1 'polypeptide(L)'
;MRLFADILEMISRGELKDPRVLLDIYKRIIGEYIPATHLISYLNIFNVADNGWFSLPESENKILFYSERFSEHTVNEDWRLQRTFRDAKQVRSFRHYVFEKGERKYPILLITRGARPEELLYPDLNNILFQVPLNKNGGKKLSETLKLSDPADQKGFAMMFKRLRKHFSNWKYLYYYVTPIKRESAVTGVSIFTAGPIDREYLLRIVQLLDLISAHLDLQLSEMLLKNFSLRSAVAAIMSRNMSHNLGSHVLARIANRGVGDWMQNQGISEILKSLYKEKSEGKELAKTLIFWSKDAQILALYIQQRMDFIAQISSEWPRWSEPAYLLKNLMRSFLSQKHLLNFIAASENLGAHLFHEKRHLKNLTQYGGDIRFHIFLVSEKVWRKPVDPRKRNGPGAESLLEQRKQDIQFPYKPPPWPNEVRSPHHAVLLYTPGNSQAESSVEEDILLAVPGGVVGYQAFYVILENIIRNAAKHGFPRAGADHLDIVIEILYDPSQKINIKTDNDPQAPAWLIRIYDNVSIVKKRYNDGEVLLWGGKNGTRGINDRLGTSVIQGGVKKEDWGLAEMKIAAGYLQGRSIEYIGKVDDSITGKKILETPKGELDDEMLLLAGSDDKEPGSSAIIRAVASPIETLGYEFYMLQPQTVGIVLTKDHDPL
;
A
#
# COMPACT_ATOMS: atom_id res chain seq x y z
N MET A 1 -14.74 31.12 34.92
CA MET A 1 -14.68 32.16 33.87
C MET A 1 -13.27 32.69 33.68
N ARG A 2 -12.61 33.24 34.71
CA ARG A 2 -11.22 33.72 34.60
C ARG A 2 -10.23 32.64 34.12
N LEU A 3 -10.19 31.49 34.79
CA LEU A 3 -9.36 30.34 34.38
C LEU A 3 -9.60 29.90 32.92
N PHE A 4 -10.86 29.95 32.47
CA PHE A 4 -11.22 29.60 31.09
C PHE A 4 -10.67 30.63 30.09
N ALA A 5 -10.77 31.92 30.40
CA ALA A 5 -10.18 33.00 29.60
C ALA A 5 -8.65 32.89 29.53
N ASP A 6 -8.00 32.61 30.67
CA ASP A 6 -6.55 32.41 30.74
C ASP A 6 -6.12 31.24 29.84
N ILE A 7 -6.84 30.11 29.88
CA ILE A 7 -6.56 28.95 29.01
C ILE A 7 -6.74 29.30 27.53
N LEU A 8 -7.80 30.04 27.18
CA LEU A 8 -8.02 30.49 25.80
C LEU A 8 -6.92 31.45 25.31
N GLU A 9 -6.40 32.30 26.19
CA GLU A 9 -5.29 33.19 25.88
C GLU A 9 -3.97 32.40 25.69
N MET A 10 -3.71 31.39 26.52
CA MET A 10 -2.54 30.51 26.35
C MET A 10 -2.64 29.69 25.06
N ILE A 11 -3.85 29.25 24.71
CA ILE A 11 -4.17 28.60 23.42
C ILE A 11 -3.84 29.53 22.25
N SER A 12 -4.28 30.79 22.29
CA SER A 12 -4.09 31.73 21.18
C SER A 12 -2.62 32.10 20.96
N ARG A 13 -1.82 32.08 22.04
CA ARG A 13 -0.37 32.29 22.00
C ARG A 13 0.43 31.04 21.59
N GLY A 14 -0.21 29.87 21.51
CA GLY A 14 0.44 28.61 21.15
C GLY A 14 1.36 28.03 22.24
N GLU A 15 1.19 28.44 23.50
CA GLU A 15 2.03 28.03 24.64
C GLU A 15 1.82 26.56 25.02
N LEU A 16 0.71 25.94 24.57
CA LEU A 16 0.37 24.53 24.86
C LEU A 16 1.29 23.48 24.23
N LYS A 17 2.30 23.91 23.45
CA LYS A 17 3.31 23.00 22.89
C LYS A 17 4.28 22.47 23.94
N ASP A 18 4.45 23.18 25.07
CA ASP A 18 5.30 22.72 26.17
C ASP A 18 4.47 21.81 27.10
N PRO A 19 4.86 20.52 27.27
CA PRO A 19 4.19 19.60 28.18
C PRO A 19 4.10 20.12 29.63
N ARG A 20 5.03 20.97 30.07
CA ARG A 20 5.03 21.59 31.40
C ARG A 20 3.91 22.61 31.54
N VAL A 21 3.69 23.41 30.50
CA VAL A 21 2.59 24.38 30.46
C VAL A 21 1.24 23.68 30.50
N LEU A 22 1.10 22.58 29.75
CA LEU A 22 -0.07 21.72 29.83
C LEU A 22 -0.26 21.19 31.25
N LEU A 23 0.79 20.60 31.83
CA LEU A 23 0.77 20.07 33.19
C LEU A 23 0.24 21.11 34.19
N ASP A 24 0.72 22.34 34.09
CA ASP A 24 0.32 23.44 34.96
C ASP A 24 -1.13 23.86 34.74
N ILE A 25 -1.64 23.83 33.51
CA ILE A 25 -3.05 24.07 33.23
C ILE A 25 -3.92 22.96 33.81
N TYR A 26 -3.54 21.69 33.63
CA TYR A 26 -4.25 20.56 34.25
C TYR A 26 -4.25 20.71 35.77
N LYS A 27 -3.12 21.07 36.38
CA LYS A 27 -3.03 21.35 37.83
C LYS A 27 -3.98 22.47 38.25
N ARG A 28 -4.04 23.58 37.51
CA ARG A 28 -4.93 24.72 37.80
C ARG A 28 -6.40 24.36 37.69
N ILE A 29 -6.81 23.68 36.61
CA ILE A 29 -8.19 23.20 36.43
C ILE A 29 -8.59 22.34 37.60
N ILE A 30 -7.75 21.36 37.94
CA ILE A 30 -8.17 20.39 38.90
C ILE A 30 -8.09 20.97 40.33
N GLY A 31 -7.10 21.80 40.64
CA GLY A 31 -7.03 22.52 41.92
C GLY A 31 -8.20 23.49 42.14
N GLU A 32 -8.74 24.10 41.07
CA GLU A 32 -9.88 25.01 41.15
C GLU A 32 -11.21 24.27 41.39
N TYR A 33 -11.41 23.12 40.74
CA TYR A 33 -12.70 22.42 40.74
C TYR A 33 -12.78 21.20 41.66
N ILE A 34 -11.64 20.72 42.16
CA ILE A 34 -11.59 19.57 43.05
C ILE A 34 -11.17 20.01 44.44
N PRO A 35 -12.02 19.82 45.46
CA PRO A 35 -11.68 20.18 46.83
C PRO A 35 -10.37 19.54 47.28
N ALA A 36 -9.65 20.21 48.18
CA ALA A 36 -8.39 19.75 48.79
C ALA A 36 -8.52 18.47 49.64
N THR A 37 -9.52 17.63 49.43
CA THR A 37 -9.70 16.28 50.02
C THR A 37 -9.48 15.15 48.99
N HIS A 38 -9.05 15.50 47.78
CA HIS A 38 -8.94 14.59 46.65
C HIS A 38 -7.47 14.48 46.17
N LEU A 39 -7.12 13.36 45.52
CA LEU A 39 -5.80 13.10 44.97
C LEU A 39 -5.88 13.01 43.45
N ILE A 40 -4.98 13.69 42.73
CA ILE A 40 -4.81 13.54 41.28
C ILE A 40 -3.48 12.85 41.04
N SER A 41 -3.53 11.59 40.60
CA SER A 41 -2.33 10.78 40.55
C SER A 41 -1.68 10.72 39.16
N TYR A 42 -2.42 11.02 38.07
CA TYR A 42 -1.91 10.66 36.75
C TYR A 42 -2.43 11.53 35.60
N LEU A 43 -1.50 12.21 34.92
CA LEU A 43 -1.69 12.75 33.56
C LEU A 43 -0.77 11.98 32.60
N ASN A 44 -1.38 11.35 31.62
CA ASN A 44 -0.70 10.82 30.45
C ASN A 44 -0.85 11.80 29.30
N ILE A 45 0.24 12.24 28.69
CA ILE A 45 0.23 13.02 27.44
C ILE A 45 0.95 12.22 26.36
N PHE A 46 0.39 12.15 25.15
CA PHE A 46 1.05 11.51 24.03
C PHE A 46 2.19 12.39 23.51
N ASN A 47 3.40 11.83 23.41
CA ASN A 47 4.54 12.43 22.74
C ASN A 47 4.56 12.01 21.28
N VAL A 48 4.29 12.99 20.41
CA VAL A 48 4.24 12.75 18.96
C VAL A 48 5.62 12.63 18.33
N ALA A 49 6.68 13.22 18.91
CA ALA A 49 8.03 13.11 18.35
C ALA A 49 8.53 11.66 18.39
N ASP A 50 8.23 10.94 19.48
CA ASP A 50 8.71 9.58 19.72
C ASP A 50 7.67 8.50 19.38
N ASN A 51 6.50 8.90 18.87
CA ASN A 51 5.33 8.03 18.71
C ASN A 51 5.05 7.23 20.00
N GLY A 52 5.21 7.90 21.14
CA GLY A 52 5.26 7.30 22.47
C GLY A 52 4.55 8.19 23.47
N TRP A 53 4.50 7.81 24.74
CA TRP A 53 3.92 8.67 25.76
C TRP A 53 4.99 9.59 26.32
N PHE A 54 4.66 10.88 26.49
CA PHE A 54 5.48 11.79 27.27
C PHE A 54 5.53 11.22 28.69
N SER A 55 6.62 10.52 28.96
CA SER A 55 6.97 10.12 30.29
C SER A 55 7.77 11.30 30.79
N LEU A 56 7.19 12.11 31.69
CA LEU A 56 8.03 13.01 32.48
C LEU A 56 9.24 12.18 32.98
N PRO A 57 10.47 12.73 32.95
CA PRO A 57 11.68 12.06 33.40
C PRO A 57 11.42 11.33 34.71
N GLU A 58 12.04 10.17 34.95
CA GLU A 58 11.76 9.37 36.15
C GLU A 58 11.96 10.14 37.47
N SER A 59 12.72 11.23 37.43
CA SER A 59 12.98 12.15 38.53
C SER A 59 11.85 13.13 38.83
N GLU A 60 10.86 13.31 37.95
CA GLU A 60 9.76 14.26 38.16
C GLU A 60 8.51 13.54 38.70
N ASN A 61 8.03 13.98 39.88
CA ASN A 61 6.79 13.50 40.49
C ASN A 61 5.63 13.66 39.49
N LYS A 62 5.06 12.53 39.03
CA LYS A 62 3.90 12.52 38.10
C LYS A 62 2.57 12.81 38.79
N ILE A 63 2.61 13.03 40.10
CA ILE A 63 1.50 13.46 40.93
C ILE A 63 1.27 14.94 40.65
N LEU A 64 0.11 15.25 40.09
CA LEU A 64 -0.23 16.64 39.75
C LEU A 64 -0.58 17.45 40.98
N PHE A 65 -1.30 16.84 41.91
CA PHE A 65 -1.84 17.50 43.09
C PHE A 65 -2.17 16.46 44.16
N TYR A 66 -1.84 16.77 45.40
CA TYR A 66 -2.32 16.03 46.55
C TYR A 66 -2.73 17.01 47.66
N SER A 67 -3.81 16.65 48.33
CA SER A 67 -4.33 17.29 49.53
C SER A 67 -3.31 17.33 50.67
N GLU A 68 -3.28 18.40 51.48
CA GLU A 68 -2.53 18.46 52.74
C GLU A 68 -2.84 17.30 53.71
N ARG A 69 -3.98 16.64 53.51
CA ARG A 69 -4.43 15.49 54.31
C ARG A 69 -3.58 14.23 54.10
N PHE A 70 -2.76 14.19 53.06
CA PHE A 70 -1.89 13.06 52.76
C PHE A 70 -0.44 13.52 52.64
N SER A 71 0.46 12.78 53.28
CA SER A 71 1.89 13.03 53.10
C SER A 71 2.31 12.73 51.66
N GLU A 72 3.26 13.50 51.13
CA GLU A 72 3.87 13.23 49.82
C GLU A 72 4.35 11.78 49.71
N HIS A 73 4.86 11.22 50.82
CA HIS A 73 5.30 9.83 50.91
C HIS A 73 4.18 8.84 50.59
N THR A 74 3.00 8.99 51.19
CA THR A 74 1.84 8.11 50.96
C THR A 74 1.42 8.12 49.49
N VAL A 75 1.42 9.30 48.88
CA VAL A 75 1.06 9.44 47.47
C VAL A 75 2.12 8.84 46.56
N ASN A 76 3.39 9.04 46.88
CA ASN A 76 4.51 8.43 46.16
C ASN A 76 4.53 6.90 46.28
N GLU A 77 4.14 6.33 47.42
CA GLU A 77 3.97 4.89 47.57
C GLU A 77 2.83 4.34 46.69
N ASP A 78 1.64 4.95 46.74
CA ASP A 78 0.51 4.59 45.87
C ASP A 78 0.92 4.66 44.39
N TRP A 79 1.69 5.69 44.00
CA TRP A 79 2.24 5.85 42.66
C TRP A 79 3.25 4.76 42.29
N ARG A 80 4.23 4.46 43.14
CA ARG A 80 5.22 3.39 42.92
C ARG A 80 4.52 2.05 42.73
N LEU A 81 3.49 1.78 43.52
CA LEU A 81 2.69 0.57 43.39
C LEU A 81 1.92 0.54 42.06
N GLN A 82 1.39 1.67 41.59
CA GLN A 82 0.79 1.76 40.26
C GLN A 82 1.82 1.48 39.14
N ARG A 83 3.07 1.95 39.29
CA ARG A 83 4.16 1.71 38.32
C ARG A 83 4.43 0.22 38.10
N THR A 84 4.41 -0.58 39.17
CA THR A 84 4.56 -2.04 39.06
C THR A 84 3.49 -2.72 38.18
N PHE A 85 2.34 -2.06 37.97
CA PHE A 85 1.36 -2.56 37.00
C PHE A 85 1.76 -2.35 35.55
N ARG A 86 2.49 -1.28 35.25
CA ARG A 86 2.91 -0.90 33.89
C ARG A 86 4.10 -1.73 33.42
N ASP A 87 5.01 -2.09 34.32
CA ASP A 87 6.23 -2.83 34.01
C ASP A 87 6.02 -4.35 33.89
N ALA A 88 4.85 -4.85 34.31
CA ALA A 88 4.47 -6.22 34.03
C ALA A 88 4.21 -6.36 32.52
N LYS A 89 5.20 -6.90 31.77
CA LYS A 89 5.22 -7.12 30.30
C LYS A 89 3.93 -7.69 29.66
N GLN A 90 2.95 -8.13 30.46
CA GLN A 90 1.69 -8.73 30.04
C GLN A 90 0.45 -7.83 30.22
N VAL A 91 0.51 -6.70 30.92
CA VAL A 91 -0.67 -5.86 31.18
C VAL A 91 -0.59 -4.60 30.33
N ARG A 92 -1.41 -4.55 29.27
CA ARG A 92 -1.59 -3.31 28.50
C ARG A 92 -2.23 -2.24 29.41
N SER A 93 -1.99 -0.97 29.12
CA SER A 93 -2.49 0.12 29.97
C SER A 93 -4.04 0.15 30.03
N PHE A 94 -4.60 0.69 31.11
CA PHE A 94 -6.06 0.86 31.29
C PHE A 94 -6.69 1.56 30.08
N ARG A 95 -6.01 2.61 29.59
CA ARG A 95 -6.27 3.31 28.33
C ARG A 95 -6.41 2.37 27.13
N HIS A 96 -5.43 1.49 26.88
CA HIS A 96 -5.38 0.59 25.72
C HIS A 96 -6.69 -0.19 25.59
N TYR A 97 -7.12 -0.77 26.71
CA TYR A 97 -8.34 -1.56 26.74
C TYR A 97 -9.60 -0.71 26.58
N VAL A 98 -9.70 0.41 27.30
CA VAL A 98 -10.93 1.22 27.29
C VAL A 98 -11.14 1.96 25.97
N PHE A 99 -10.06 2.40 25.30
CA PHE A 99 -10.18 3.31 24.15
C PHE A 99 -9.64 2.80 22.83
N GLU A 100 -8.58 1.98 22.83
CA GLU A 100 -7.98 1.48 21.59
C GLU A 100 -8.64 0.17 21.14
N LYS A 101 -9.20 -0.60 22.08
CA LYS A 101 -9.87 -1.89 21.80
C LYS A 101 -11.38 -1.88 21.99
N GLY A 102 -11.92 -0.94 22.76
CA GLY A 102 -13.37 -0.85 23.01
C GLY A 102 -14.14 -0.31 21.80
N GLU A 103 -15.22 -1.00 21.42
CA GLU A 103 -16.15 -0.51 20.37
C GLU A 103 -16.98 0.68 20.87
N ARG A 104 -17.33 0.70 22.16
CA ARG A 104 -18.01 1.81 22.82
C ARG A 104 -17.02 2.67 23.58
N LYS A 105 -17.14 3.98 23.46
CA LYS A 105 -16.24 4.96 24.08
C LYS A 105 -17.02 5.82 25.05
N TYR A 106 -16.62 5.80 26.32
CA TYR A 106 -17.13 6.68 27.36
C TYR A 106 -16.02 7.64 27.76
N PRO A 107 -16.19 8.98 27.60
CA PRO A 107 -15.18 9.97 28.02
C PRO A 107 -14.74 9.81 29.47
N ILE A 108 -15.64 9.36 30.35
CA ILE A 108 -15.38 9.15 31.77
C ILE A 108 -15.72 7.72 32.15
N LEU A 109 -14.77 7.05 32.78
CA LEU A 109 -15.05 5.84 33.54
C LEU A 109 -14.99 6.16 35.03
N LEU A 110 -16.08 5.86 35.74
CA LEU A 110 -16.15 6.00 37.18
C LEU A 110 -16.05 4.62 37.84
N ILE A 111 -14.94 4.34 38.52
CA ILE A 111 -14.81 3.12 39.31
C ILE A 111 -15.14 3.42 40.77
N THR A 112 -16.08 2.69 41.36
CA THR A 112 -16.56 2.95 42.74
C THR A 112 -16.30 1.78 43.66
N ARG A 113 -15.87 2.04 44.89
CA ARG A 113 -15.67 1.01 45.92
C ARG A 113 -16.82 1.04 46.92
N GLY A 114 -17.50 -0.09 47.08
CA GLY A 114 -18.57 -0.27 48.07
C GLY A 114 -19.95 0.25 47.67
N ALA A 115 -20.08 0.98 46.55
CA ALA A 115 -21.40 1.38 46.04
C ALA A 115 -22.16 0.18 45.49
N ARG A 116 -23.48 0.15 45.71
CA ARG A 116 -24.36 -0.84 45.07
C ARG A 116 -24.41 -0.53 43.57
N PRO A 117 -24.43 -1.55 42.67
CA PRO A 117 -24.47 -1.34 41.23
C PRO A 117 -25.65 -0.49 40.73
N GLU A 118 -26.69 -0.36 41.54
CA GLU A 118 -27.96 0.30 41.22
C GLU A 118 -28.00 1.77 41.66
N GLU A 119 -27.04 2.20 42.50
CA GLU A 119 -26.86 3.59 42.90
C GLU A 119 -25.99 4.29 41.85
N LEU A 120 -26.60 4.69 40.73
CA LEU A 120 -25.97 5.59 39.78
C LEU A 120 -25.77 6.95 40.45
N LEU A 121 -24.52 7.37 40.59
CA LEU A 121 -24.21 8.69 41.15
C LEU A 121 -24.65 9.84 40.24
N TYR A 122 -24.68 9.60 38.93
CA TYR A 122 -25.00 10.60 37.90
C TYR A 122 -25.88 9.98 36.79
N PRO A 123 -27.16 9.69 37.08
CA PRO A 123 -28.04 8.98 36.14
C PRO A 123 -28.27 9.74 34.82
N ASP A 124 -28.12 11.06 34.83
CA ASP A 124 -28.26 11.93 33.66
C ASP A 124 -26.98 12.01 32.81
N LEU A 125 -25.84 11.52 33.32
CA LEU A 125 -24.55 11.51 32.61
C LEU A 125 -24.25 10.16 31.95
N ASN A 126 -25.20 9.23 31.87
CA ASN A 126 -25.02 7.88 31.33
C ASN A 126 -24.48 7.83 29.88
N ASN A 127 -24.60 8.93 29.13
CA ASN A 127 -24.06 9.05 27.78
C ASN A 127 -22.55 9.35 27.74
N ILE A 128 -21.99 9.93 28.80
CA ILE A 128 -20.59 10.35 28.87
C ILE A 128 -19.80 9.67 29.99
N LEU A 129 -20.50 9.10 30.98
CA LEU A 129 -19.92 8.46 32.15
C LEU A 129 -20.42 7.02 32.26
N PHE A 130 -19.47 6.10 32.42
CA PHE A 130 -19.78 4.71 32.72
C PHE A 130 -19.30 4.32 34.12
N GLN A 131 -20.24 3.95 34.98
CA GLN A 131 -19.97 3.58 36.37
C GLN A 131 -19.75 2.07 36.52
N VAL A 132 -18.66 1.69 37.18
CA VAL A 132 -18.26 0.28 37.40
C VAL A 132 -17.86 0.05 38.85
N PRO A 133 -18.46 -0.93 39.54
CA PRO A 133 -18.05 -1.25 40.90
C PRO A 133 -16.69 -1.98 40.92
N LEU A 134 -15.82 -1.63 41.87
CA LEU A 134 -14.52 -2.25 42.10
C LEU A 134 -14.66 -3.58 42.88
N ASN A 135 -15.28 -4.57 42.25
CA ASN A 135 -15.48 -5.91 42.84
C ASN A 135 -14.90 -7.02 41.93
N LYS A 136 -15.23 -8.29 42.22
CA LYS A 136 -14.75 -9.44 41.41
C LYS A 136 -15.31 -9.43 39.98
N ASN A 137 -16.47 -8.81 39.76
CA ASN A 137 -17.19 -8.81 38.48
C ASN A 137 -17.03 -7.51 37.69
N GLY A 138 -16.55 -6.42 38.31
CA GLY A 138 -16.41 -5.11 37.67
C GLY A 138 -15.59 -5.14 36.38
N GLY A 139 -14.46 -5.85 36.38
CA GLY A 139 -13.63 -5.98 35.17
C GLY A 139 -14.35 -6.69 34.02
N LYS A 140 -15.11 -7.75 34.33
CA LYS A 140 -15.92 -8.49 33.34
C LYS A 140 -17.05 -7.60 32.79
N LYS A 141 -17.81 -6.95 33.67
CA LYS A 141 -18.89 -6.02 33.27
C LYS A 141 -18.39 -4.92 32.35
N LEU A 142 -17.23 -4.35 32.68
CA LEU A 142 -16.62 -3.31 31.87
C LEU A 142 -16.08 -3.85 30.54
N SER A 143 -15.41 -5.00 30.51
CA SER A 143 -14.96 -5.60 29.24
C SER A 143 -16.12 -5.93 28.29
N GLU A 144 -17.25 -6.40 28.84
CA GLU A 144 -18.48 -6.66 28.08
C GLU A 144 -19.10 -5.36 27.55
N THR A 145 -19.13 -4.32 28.38
CA THR A 145 -19.68 -3.00 27.99
C THR A 145 -18.87 -2.35 26.88
N LEU A 146 -17.54 -2.47 26.97
CA LEU A 146 -16.60 -2.00 25.93
C LEU A 146 -16.59 -2.93 24.71
N LYS A 147 -17.20 -4.10 24.79
CA LYS A 147 -17.20 -5.16 23.77
C LYS A 147 -15.79 -5.55 23.32
N LEU A 148 -14.92 -5.85 24.28
CA LEU A 148 -13.59 -6.37 23.96
C LEU A 148 -13.72 -7.74 23.28
N SER A 149 -13.31 -7.84 22.02
CA SER A 149 -13.48 -9.03 21.18
C SER A 149 -12.44 -10.13 21.45
N ASP A 150 -11.25 -9.78 21.93
CA ASP A 150 -10.16 -10.72 22.19
C ASP A 150 -10.21 -11.26 23.64
N PRO A 151 -10.32 -12.59 23.86
CA PRO A 151 -10.28 -13.20 25.18
C PRO A 151 -8.99 -12.88 25.98
N ALA A 152 -7.85 -12.70 25.31
CA ALA A 152 -6.61 -12.30 25.96
C ALA A 152 -6.72 -10.89 26.55
N ASP A 153 -7.38 -9.97 25.82
CA ASP A 153 -7.62 -8.62 26.27
C ASP A 153 -8.58 -8.61 27.49
N GLN A 154 -9.66 -9.40 27.45
CA GLN A 154 -10.57 -9.56 28.59
C GLN A 154 -9.84 -10.09 29.85
N LYS A 155 -8.96 -11.08 29.70
CA LYS A 155 -8.17 -11.65 30.80
C LYS A 155 -7.18 -10.64 31.39
N GLY A 156 -6.46 -9.91 30.53
CA GLY A 156 -5.56 -8.84 30.95
C GLY A 156 -6.31 -7.75 31.73
N PHE A 157 -7.48 -7.37 31.24
CA PHE A 157 -8.34 -6.38 31.87
C PHE A 157 -8.88 -6.83 33.25
N ALA A 158 -9.31 -8.08 33.37
CA ALA A 158 -9.73 -8.66 34.64
C ALA A 158 -8.58 -8.69 35.66
N MET A 159 -7.35 -9.00 35.23
CA MET A 159 -6.18 -8.99 36.09
C MET A 159 -5.87 -7.57 36.59
N MET A 160 -6.02 -6.57 35.74
CA MET A 160 -5.87 -5.16 36.10
C MET A 160 -6.92 -4.71 37.14
N PHE A 161 -8.19 -5.11 37.00
CA PHE A 161 -9.22 -4.83 38.02
C PHE A 161 -8.95 -5.52 39.37
N LYS A 162 -8.48 -6.78 39.33
CA LYS A 162 -8.06 -7.50 40.54
C LYS A 162 -6.94 -6.76 41.26
N ARG A 163 -5.99 -6.24 40.49
CA ARG A 163 -4.88 -5.41 40.96
C ARG A 163 -5.39 -4.09 41.55
N LEU A 164 -6.17 -3.30 40.81
CA LEU A 164 -6.76 -2.05 41.31
C LEU A 164 -7.41 -2.23 42.69
N ARG A 165 -8.18 -3.31 42.90
CA ARG A 165 -8.82 -3.60 44.20
C ARG A 165 -7.85 -3.73 45.37
N LYS A 166 -6.66 -4.29 45.15
CA LYS A 166 -5.64 -4.45 46.19
C LYS A 166 -5.04 -3.10 46.60
N HIS A 167 -4.98 -2.14 45.68
CA HIS A 167 -4.30 -0.87 45.85
C HIS A 167 -5.24 0.32 46.13
N PHE A 168 -6.53 0.18 45.81
CA PHE A 168 -7.58 1.16 46.12
C PHE A 168 -8.07 1.09 47.58
N SER A 169 -7.18 0.88 48.55
CA SER A 169 -7.56 0.76 49.96
C SER A 169 -8.04 2.08 50.57
N ASN A 170 -7.51 3.20 50.10
CA ASN A 170 -7.74 4.53 50.67
C ASN A 170 -8.78 5.37 49.91
N TRP A 171 -9.20 4.91 48.73
CA TRP A 171 -10.01 5.69 47.79
C TRP A 171 -11.37 5.01 47.56
N LYS A 172 -12.43 5.82 47.50
CA LYS A 172 -13.79 5.33 47.21
C LYS A 172 -14.17 5.46 45.74
N TYR A 173 -13.62 6.46 45.04
CA TYR A 173 -13.94 6.71 43.64
C TYR A 173 -12.66 6.94 42.82
N LEU A 174 -12.69 6.44 41.58
CA LEU A 174 -11.71 6.72 40.53
C LEU A 174 -12.46 7.27 39.33
N TYR A 175 -12.20 8.52 38.97
CA TYR A 175 -12.61 9.08 37.70
C TYR A 175 -11.45 8.94 36.75
N TYR A 176 -11.61 8.09 35.75
CA TYR A 176 -10.67 7.94 34.66
C TYR A 176 -11.25 8.64 33.44
N TYR A 177 -10.79 9.87 33.21
CA TYR A 177 -11.16 10.67 32.05
C TYR A 177 -10.16 10.44 30.94
N VAL A 178 -10.64 10.28 29.72
CA VAL A 178 -9.80 10.17 28.53
C VAL A 178 -10.50 10.85 27.38
N THR A 179 -9.76 11.69 26.69
CA THR A 179 -10.26 12.31 25.47
C THR A 179 -9.81 11.50 24.26
N PRO A 180 -10.75 10.94 23.49
CA PRO A 180 -10.40 10.27 22.24
C PRO A 180 -9.96 11.31 21.19
N ILE A 181 -8.92 10.98 20.41
CA ILE A 181 -8.72 11.62 19.09
C ILE A 181 -9.69 10.96 18.12
N LYS A 182 -10.15 11.69 17.11
CA LYS A 182 -10.84 11.12 15.94
C LYS A 182 -10.01 10.05 15.18
N ARG A 183 -8.73 9.85 15.53
CA ARG A 183 -7.76 8.94 14.92
C ARG A 183 -7.31 7.89 15.94
N GLU A 184 -8.10 6.84 16.12
CA GLU A 184 -7.75 5.51 16.69
C GLU A 184 -6.95 5.43 18.02
N SER A 185 -6.65 6.55 18.67
CA SER A 185 -5.76 6.67 19.82
C SER A 185 -6.18 7.87 20.67
N ALA A 186 -5.99 7.82 21.99
CA ALA A 186 -6.27 8.96 22.86
C ALA A 186 -5.05 9.90 22.96
N VAL A 187 -5.26 11.22 23.09
CA VAL A 187 -4.17 12.20 23.32
C VAL A 187 -3.74 12.20 24.78
N THR A 188 -4.72 12.13 25.69
CA THR A 188 -4.50 12.30 27.11
C THR A 188 -5.34 11.33 27.93
N GLY A 189 -4.91 11.07 29.17
CA GLY A 189 -5.73 10.40 30.16
C GLY A 189 -5.46 10.97 31.54
N VAL A 190 -6.52 11.30 32.27
CA VAL A 190 -6.48 11.84 33.62
C VAL A 190 -7.14 10.86 34.58
N SER A 191 -6.41 10.45 35.62
CA SER A 191 -6.97 9.66 36.71
C SER A 191 -7.10 10.50 37.97
N ILE A 192 -8.32 10.60 38.49
CA ILE A 192 -8.67 11.39 39.67
C ILE A 192 -9.19 10.43 40.75
N PHE A 193 -8.54 10.41 41.90
CA PHE A 193 -8.80 9.51 43.01
C PHE A 193 -9.42 10.31 44.15
N THR A 194 -10.56 9.87 44.66
CA THR A 194 -11.33 10.68 45.59
C THR A 194 -11.91 9.85 46.74
N ALA A 195 -11.99 10.48 47.92
CA ALA A 195 -12.61 9.87 49.10
C ALA A 195 -14.14 10.02 49.09
N GLY A 196 -14.66 11.06 48.42
CA GLY A 196 -16.09 11.34 48.22
C GLY A 196 -16.39 11.59 46.73
N PRO A 197 -17.67 11.53 46.30
CA PRO A 197 -18.02 11.82 44.92
C PRO A 197 -17.72 13.30 44.59
N ILE A 198 -17.24 13.56 43.37
CA ILE A 198 -17.09 14.93 42.85
C ILE A 198 -18.49 15.51 42.63
N ASP A 199 -18.70 16.78 42.99
CA ASP A 199 -19.97 17.44 42.69
C ASP A 199 -20.26 17.38 41.18
N ARG A 200 -21.54 17.16 40.83
CA ARG A 200 -21.95 16.98 39.43
C ARG A 200 -21.56 18.18 38.57
N GLU A 201 -21.76 19.40 39.05
CA GLU A 201 -21.44 20.61 38.28
C GLU A 201 -19.93 20.74 38.07
N TYR A 202 -19.13 20.43 39.08
CA TYR A 202 -17.67 20.43 38.97
C TYR A 202 -17.17 19.35 38.03
N LEU A 203 -17.73 18.14 38.08
CA LEU A 203 -17.37 17.07 37.16
C LEU A 203 -17.64 17.50 35.70
N LEU A 204 -18.80 18.10 35.43
CA LEU A 204 -19.13 18.61 34.09
C LEU A 204 -18.17 19.71 33.63
N ARG A 205 -17.83 20.66 34.51
CA ARG A 205 -16.88 21.74 34.19
C ARG A 205 -15.47 21.22 33.93
N ILE A 206 -15.00 20.26 34.72
CA ILE A 206 -13.72 19.59 34.50
C ILE A 206 -13.72 18.95 33.12
N VAL A 207 -14.74 18.17 32.80
CA VAL A 207 -14.85 17.47 31.50
C VAL A 207 -14.82 18.45 30.34
N GLN A 208 -15.60 19.54 30.39
CA GLN A 208 -15.62 20.57 29.36
C GLN A 208 -14.24 21.21 29.13
N LEU A 209 -13.53 21.52 30.22
CA LEU A 209 -12.19 22.12 30.15
C LEU A 209 -11.15 21.13 29.61
N LEU A 210 -11.22 19.87 30.05
CA LEU A 210 -10.31 18.83 29.57
C LEU A 210 -10.57 18.49 28.10
N ASP A 211 -11.83 18.50 27.66
CA ASP A 211 -12.21 18.31 26.25
C ASP A 211 -11.65 19.46 25.40
N LEU A 212 -11.78 20.71 25.85
CA LEU A 212 -11.24 21.88 25.14
C LEU A 212 -9.73 21.80 24.95
N ILE A 213 -8.99 21.50 26.03
CA ILE A 213 -7.52 21.38 25.98
C ILE A 213 -7.11 20.23 25.07
N SER A 214 -7.79 19.09 25.20
CA SER A 214 -7.44 17.90 24.42
C SER A 214 -7.78 18.06 22.94
N ALA A 215 -8.85 18.78 22.59
CA ALA A 215 -9.16 19.13 21.20
C ALA A 215 -8.10 20.07 20.61
N HIS A 216 -7.62 21.05 21.38
CA HIS A 216 -6.54 21.92 20.92
C HIS A 216 -5.23 21.15 20.75
N LEU A 217 -4.89 20.27 21.69
CA LEU A 217 -3.72 19.40 21.55
C LEU A 217 -3.82 18.51 20.33
N ASP A 218 -4.97 17.88 20.10
CA ASP A 218 -5.19 17.06 18.91
C ASP A 218 -4.94 17.83 17.62
N LEU A 219 -5.46 19.07 17.53
CA LEU A 219 -5.22 19.93 16.38
C LEU A 219 -3.72 20.22 16.19
N GLN A 220 -3.02 20.62 17.25
CA GLN A 220 -1.58 20.89 17.19
C GLN A 220 -0.76 19.66 16.80
N LEU A 221 -1.09 18.50 17.35
CA LEU A 221 -0.43 17.24 17.05
C LEU A 221 -0.68 16.82 15.61
N SER A 222 -1.91 16.97 15.13
CA SER A 222 -2.28 16.69 13.74
C SER A 222 -1.56 17.62 12.77
N GLU A 223 -1.44 18.91 13.07
CA GLU A 223 -0.66 19.87 12.29
C GLU A 223 0.82 19.52 12.27
N MET A 224 1.40 19.16 13.41
CA MET A 224 2.82 18.81 13.50
C MET A 224 3.13 17.53 12.71
N LEU A 225 2.28 16.50 12.82
CA LEU A 225 2.39 15.29 12.02
C LEU A 225 2.28 15.60 10.53
N LEU A 226 1.29 16.40 10.13
CA LEU A 226 1.10 16.80 8.74
C LEU A 226 2.34 17.54 8.22
N LYS A 227 2.85 18.53 8.96
CA LYS A 227 4.08 19.26 8.61
C LYS A 227 5.29 18.34 8.48
N ASN A 228 5.47 17.39 9.40
CA ASN A 228 6.57 16.43 9.34
C ASN A 228 6.48 15.51 8.13
N PHE A 229 5.29 15.02 7.78
CA PHE A 229 5.10 14.20 6.59
C PHE A 229 5.27 15.03 5.31
N SER A 230 4.66 16.22 5.23
CA SER A 230 4.84 17.14 4.12
C SER A 230 6.31 17.50 3.92
N LEU A 231 7.06 17.76 4.99
CA LEU A 231 8.49 18.04 4.94
C LEU A 231 9.28 16.84 4.42
N ARG A 232 9.04 15.64 4.95
CA ARG A 232 9.73 14.41 4.48
C ARG A 232 9.43 14.14 3.00
N SER A 233 8.17 14.29 2.59
CA SER A 233 7.78 14.14 1.18
C SER A 233 8.42 15.20 0.30
N ALA A 234 8.46 16.46 0.72
CA ALA A 234 9.12 17.54 -0.02
C ALA A 234 10.64 17.30 -0.15
N VAL A 235 11.31 16.87 0.92
CA VAL A 235 12.72 16.49 0.90
C VAL A 235 12.95 15.32 -0.07
N ALA A 236 12.12 14.28 0.00
CA ALA A 236 12.22 13.14 -0.91
C ALA A 236 12.03 13.57 -2.38
N ALA A 237 11.04 14.42 -2.68
CA ALA A 237 10.79 14.92 -4.03
C ALA A 237 11.97 15.77 -4.56
N ILE A 238 12.51 16.67 -3.73
CA ILE A 238 13.69 17.49 -4.08
C ILE A 238 14.89 16.58 -4.34
N MET A 239 15.14 15.59 -3.48
CA MET A 239 16.25 14.65 -3.66
C MET A 239 16.09 13.79 -4.92
N SER A 240 14.88 13.30 -5.20
CA SER A 240 14.58 12.56 -6.43
C SER A 240 14.84 13.39 -7.68
N ARG A 241 14.40 14.66 -7.69
CA ARG A 241 14.66 15.59 -8.80
C ARG A 241 16.13 15.91 -8.96
N ASN A 242 16.85 16.11 -7.86
CA ASN A 242 18.30 16.34 -7.88
C ASN A 242 19.07 15.12 -8.39
N MET A 243 18.64 13.89 -8.05
CA MET A 243 19.26 12.66 -8.57
C MET A 243 19.00 12.50 -10.07
N SER A 244 17.75 12.66 -10.52
CA SER A 244 17.38 12.64 -11.94
C SER A 244 18.19 13.68 -12.74
N HIS A 245 18.28 14.91 -12.25
CA HIS A 245 19.03 15.96 -12.93
C HIS A 245 20.55 15.69 -12.91
N ASN A 246 21.17 15.49 -11.74
CA ASN A 246 22.63 15.44 -11.63
C ASN A 246 23.21 14.09 -12.05
N LEU A 247 22.64 12.98 -11.60
CA LEU A 247 23.12 11.64 -11.95
C LEU A 247 22.50 11.18 -13.27
N GLY A 248 21.19 11.32 -13.42
CA GLY A 248 20.48 10.91 -14.63
C GLY A 248 20.97 11.66 -15.86
N SER A 249 20.78 12.99 -15.91
CA SER A 249 21.02 13.77 -17.14
C SER A 249 22.50 14.05 -17.46
N HIS A 250 23.41 14.03 -16.47
CA HIS A 250 24.83 14.31 -16.72
C HIS A 250 25.74 13.09 -16.69
N VAL A 251 25.49 12.11 -15.82
CA VAL A 251 26.37 10.93 -15.69
C VAL A 251 25.82 9.77 -16.50
N LEU A 252 24.61 9.31 -16.18
CA LEU A 252 23.98 8.17 -16.83
C LEU A 252 23.72 8.44 -18.31
N ALA A 253 23.22 9.63 -18.67
CA ALA A 253 23.05 10.00 -20.08
C ALA A 253 24.37 9.99 -20.85
N ARG A 254 25.50 10.38 -20.24
CA ARG A 254 26.82 10.30 -20.90
C ARG A 254 27.28 8.85 -21.06
N ILE A 255 27.06 8.01 -20.04
CA ILE A 255 27.36 6.58 -20.10
C ILE A 255 26.51 5.91 -21.19
N ALA A 256 25.23 6.21 -21.26
CA ALA A 256 24.30 5.68 -22.25
C ALA A 256 24.67 6.14 -23.68
N ASN A 257 25.02 7.42 -23.87
CA ASN A 257 25.26 7.99 -25.21
C ASN A 257 26.68 7.75 -25.76
N ARG A 258 27.73 7.91 -24.93
CA ARG A 258 29.12 7.68 -25.38
C ARG A 258 29.51 6.20 -25.29
N GLY A 259 28.83 5.47 -24.41
CA GLY A 259 29.14 4.09 -24.15
C GLY A 259 30.43 3.87 -23.38
N VAL A 260 30.51 2.71 -22.72
CA VAL A 260 31.77 2.22 -22.14
C VAL A 260 32.82 2.00 -23.24
N GLY A 261 32.38 1.78 -24.49
CA GLY A 261 33.22 1.64 -25.67
C GLY A 261 34.09 2.86 -25.97
N ASP A 262 33.56 4.09 -25.94
CA ASP A 262 34.37 5.30 -26.18
C ASP A 262 35.39 5.51 -25.06
N TRP A 263 35.02 5.20 -23.81
CA TRP A 263 35.96 5.22 -22.70
C TRP A 263 37.07 4.17 -22.88
N MET A 264 36.72 2.94 -23.29
CA MET A 264 37.68 1.89 -23.62
C MET A 264 38.59 2.28 -24.79
N GLN A 265 38.09 2.99 -25.80
CA GLN A 265 38.92 3.52 -26.89
C GLN A 265 39.95 4.52 -26.37
N ASN A 266 39.52 5.48 -25.54
CA ASN A 266 40.38 6.52 -24.99
C ASN A 266 41.45 5.99 -24.01
N GLN A 267 41.25 4.82 -23.40
CA GLN A 267 42.22 4.17 -22.51
C GLN A 267 43.16 3.20 -23.24
N GLY A 268 43.14 3.14 -24.57
CA GLY A 268 43.93 2.18 -25.34
C GLY A 268 43.43 0.73 -25.22
N ILE A 269 42.33 0.47 -24.51
CA ILE A 269 41.72 -0.86 -24.38
C ILE A 269 41.21 -1.33 -25.74
N SER A 270 40.85 -0.43 -26.66
CA SER A 270 40.51 -0.81 -28.03
C SER A 270 41.67 -1.46 -28.79
N GLU A 271 42.91 -1.01 -28.58
CA GLU A 271 44.10 -1.65 -29.17
C GLU A 271 44.30 -3.05 -28.59
N ILE A 272 44.12 -3.21 -27.26
CA ILE A 272 44.17 -4.50 -26.57
C ILE A 272 43.06 -5.44 -27.06
N LEU A 273 41.83 -4.93 -27.23
CA LEU A 273 40.73 -5.72 -27.77
C LEU A 273 40.98 -6.11 -29.22
N LYS A 274 41.56 -5.22 -30.05
CA LYS A 274 41.95 -5.52 -31.43
C LYS A 274 43.07 -6.56 -31.50
N SER A 275 44.05 -6.53 -30.58
CA SER A 275 45.10 -7.55 -30.51
C SER A 275 44.53 -8.90 -30.07
N LEU A 276 43.67 -8.91 -29.05
CA LEU A 276 42.95 -10.11 -28.60
C LEU A 276 42.03 -10.68 -29.69
N TYR A 277 41.44 -9.83 -30.53
CA TYR A 277 40.61 -10.26 -31.66
C TYR A 277 41.43 -10.90 -32.80
N LYS A 278 42.73 -10.60 -32.88
CA LYS A 278 43.69 -11.19 -33.84
C LYS A 278 44.37 -12.47 -33.31
N GLU A 279 44.35 -12.70 -32.00
CA GLU A 279 44.87 -13.91 -31.37
C GLU A 279 43.90 -15.11 -31.53
N LYS A 280 44.27 -16.27 -30.94
CA LYS A 280 43.51 -17.54 -30.97
C LYS A 280 42.03 -17.36 -30.58
N SER A 281 41.21 -18.38 -30.84
CA SER A 281 39.75 -18.38 -30.64
C SER A 281 39.26 -17.80 -29.30
N GLU A 282 40.01 -17.99 -28.21
CA GLU A 282 39.65 -17.52 -26.86
C GLU A 282 39.69 -15.99 -26.71
N GLY A 283 40.72 -15.32 -27.23
CA GLY A 283 40.85 -13.85 -27.15
C GLY A 283 39.74 -13.13 -27.93
N LYS A 284 39.34 -13.70 -29.07
CA LYS A 284 38.23 -13.21 -29.89
C LYS A 284 36.89 -13.30 -29.16
N GLU A 285 36.64 -14.39 -28.42
CA GLU A 285 35.41 -14.53 -27.63
C GLU A 285 35.38 -13.59 -26.44
N LEU A 286 36.48 -13.45 -25.69
CA LEU A 286 36.56 -12.47 -24.59
C LEU A 286 36.28 -11.03 -25.08
N ALA A 287 36.87 -10.63 -26.20
CA ALA A 287 36.64 -9.32 -26.78
C ALA A 287 35.17 -9.08 -27.18
N LYS A 288 34.50 -10.09 -27.76
CA LYS A 288 33.07 -10.02 -28.06
C LYS A 288 32.24 -9.88 -26.78
N THR A 289 32.50 -10.71 -25.77
CA THR A 289 31.78 -10.67 -24.48
C THR A 289 31.87 -9.29 -23.85
N LEU A 290 33.05 -8.66 -23.83
CA LEU A 290 33.25 -7.31 -23.29
C LEU A 290 32.46 -6.25 -24.08
N ILE A 291 32.44 -6.34 -25.42
CA ILE A 291 31.68 -5.41 -26.27
C ILE A 291 30.17 -5.54 -26.00
N PHE A 292 29.64 -6.76 -25.93
CA PHE A 292 28.22 -7.00 -25.63
C PHE A 292 27.86 -6.51 -24.23
N TRP A 293 28.67 -6.84 -23.22
CA TRP A 293 28.47 -6.38 -21.85
C TRP A 293 28.43 -4.85 -21.76
N SER A 294 29.32 -4.15 -22.48
CA SER A 294 29.36 -2.69 -22.56
C SER A 294 28.09 -2.10 -23.17
N LYS A 295 27.51 -2.74 -24.19
CA LYS A 295 26.23 -2.30 -24.78
C LYS A 295 25.07 -2.52 -23.81
N ASP A 296 25.02 -3.68 -23.17
CA ASP A 296 23.98 -3.97 -22.17
C ASP A 296 24.07 -3.03 -20.96
N ALA A 297 25.28 -2.59 -20.59
CA ALA A 297 25.49 -1.60 -19.52
C ALA A 297 24.96 -0.20 -19.90
N GLN A 298 25.05 0.19 -21.18
CA GLN A 298 24.46 1.44 -21.68
C GLN A 298 22.94 1.41 -21.60
N ILE A 299 22.35 0.29 -22.02
CA ILE A 299 20.91 0.06 -21.98
C ILE A 299 20.41 0.12 -20.53
N LEU A 300 21.12 -0.52 -19.60
CA LEU A 300 20.82 -0.43 -18.17
C LEU A 300 20.96 0.99 -17.62
N ALA A 301 22.01 1.73 -18.01
CA ALA A 301 22.19 3.11 -17.57
C ALA A 301 21.04 4.02 -18.03
N LEU A 302 20.57 3.86 -19.27
CA LEU A 302 19.41 4.57 -19.79
C LEU A 302 18.12 4.20 -19.04
N TYR A 303 17.93 2.91 -18.74
CA TYR A 303 16.79 2.46 -17.94
C TYR A 303 16.81 3.06 -16.53
N ILE A 304 17.98 3.09 -15.86
CA ILE A 304 18.11 3.70 -14.52
C ILE A 304 17.82 5.20 -14.59
N GLN A 305 18.31 5.90 -15.61
CA GLN A 305 18.00 7.31 -15.82
C GLN A 305 16.48 7.52 -15.94
N GLN A 306 15.81 6.78 -16.82
CA GLN A 306 14.36 6.88 -17.01
C GLN A 306 13.59 6.53 -15.72
N ARG A 307 14.05 5.53 -14.95
CA ARG A 307 13.48 5.20 -13.63
C ARG A 307 13.62 6.35 -12.64
N MET A 308 14.76 7.05 -12.63
CA MET A 308 14.96 8.25 -11.80
C MET A 308 14.03 9.38 -12.24
N ASP A 309 13.89 9.60 -13.54
CA ASP A 309 12.98 10.61 -14.09
C ASP A 309 11.53 10.30 -13.73
N PHE A 310 11.13 9.02 -13.77
CA PHE A 310 9.80 8.57 -13.36
C PHE A 310 9.55 8.83 -11.87
N ILE A 311 10.49 8.46 -10.99
CA ILE A 311 10.36 8.73 -9.55
C ILE A 311 10.30 10.24 -9.28
N ALA A 312 11.13 11.04 -9.96
CA ALA A 312 11.11 12.49 -9.84
C ALA A 312 9.76 13.06 -10.29
N GLN A 313 9.23 12.60 -11.42
CA GLN A 313 7.92 13.00 -11.94
C GLN A 313 6.81 12.67 -10.93
N ILE A 314 6.59 11.39 -10.59
CA ILE A 314 5.49 11.01 -9.68
C ILE A 314 5.59 11.62 -8.27
N SER A 315 6.79 12.03 -7.84
CA SER A 315 7.00 12.70 -6.55
C SER A 315 6.75 14.20 -6.57
N SER A 316 6.69 14.85 -7.74
CA SER A 316 6.60 16.30 -7.87
C SER A 316 5.45 16.79 -8.75
N GLU A 317 5.17 16.10 -9.86
CA GLU A 317 4.13 16.47 -10.81
C GLU A 317 3.49 15.24 -11.47
N TRP A 318 2.16 15.20 -11.48
CA TRP A 318 1.43 14.16 -12.21
C TRP A 318 1.14 14.64 -13.63
N PRO A 319 1.60 13.94 -14.69
CA PRO A 319 1.41 14.43 -16.04
C PRO A 319 -0.07 14.37 -16.43
N ARG A 320 -0.52 15.44 -17.09
CA ARG A 320 -1.88 15.55 -17.65
C ARG A 320 -1.95 15.18 -19.14
N TRP A 321 -0.81 14.81 -19.73
CA TRP A 321 -0.66 14.46 -21.13
C TRP A 321 -0.16 13.02 -21.26
N SER A 322 -0.43 12.43 -22.42
CA SER A 322 0.03 11.10 -22.79
C SER A 322 0.67 11.11 -24.18
N GLU A 323 1.53 10.12 -24.44
CA GLU A 323 2.13 9.89 -25.76
C GLU A 323 1.63 8.55 -26.32
N PRO A 324 1.26 8.47 -27.60
CA PRO A 324 0.96 7.20 -28.23
C PRO A 324 2.23 6.34 -28.31
N ALA A 325 2.17 5.12 -27.79
CA ALA A 325 3.25 4.16 -27.84
C ALA A 325 2.71 2.78 -28.23
N TYR A 326 3.43 2.09 -29.12
CA TYR A 326 3.12 0.71 -29.43
C TYR A 326 3.57 -0.23 -28.30
N LEU A 327 2.71 -1.17 -27.90
CA LEU A 327 3.00 -2.12 -26.82
C LEU A 327 4.26 -2.94 -27.11
N LEU A 328 4.38 -3.58 -28.27
CA LEU A 328 5.55 -4.39 -28.59
C LEU A 328 6.74 -3.54 -29.03
N LYS A 329 6.58 -2.73 -30.08
CA LYS A 329 7.68 -2.01 -30.75
C LYS A 329 8.37 -1.02 -29.84
N ASN A 330 7.62 -0.33 -28.97
CA ASN A 330 8.17 0.68 -28.06
C ASN A 330 8.34 0.11 -26.65
N LEU A 331 7.24 -0.28 -26.01
CA LEU A 331 7.24 -0.58 -24.57
C LEU A 331 7.97 -1.88 -24.23
N MET A 332 7.54 -3.01 -24.80
CA MET A 332 8.08 -4.33 -24.49
C MET A 332 9.46 -4.55 -25.09
N ARG A 333 9.71 -4.10 -26.33
CA ARG A 333 11.05 -4.18 -26.93
C ARG A 333 12.11 -3.47 -26.07
N SER A 334 11.77 -2.28 -25.54
CA SER A 334 12.65 -1.55 -24.63
C SER A 334 12.92 -2.34 -23.35
N PHE A 335 11.88 -2.93 -22.74
CA PHE A 335 12.03 -3.76 -21.53
C PHE A 335 12.86 -5.03 -21.78
N LEU A 336 12.54 -5.79 -22.83
CA LEU A 336 13.22 -7.04 -23.18
C LEU A 336 14.67 -6.84 -23.62
N SER A 337 15.05 -5.61 -24.00
CA SER A 337 16.44 -5.25 -24.27
C SER A 337 17.29 -5.08 -23.00
N GLN A 338 16.68 -4.99 -21.81
CA GLN A 338 17.34 -4.79 -20.52
C GLN A 338 17.98 -6.08 -19.99
N LYS A 339 18.94 -6.65 -20.71
CA LYS A 339 19.52 -7.98 -20.37
C LYS A 339 20.09 -8.04 -18.96
N HIS A 340 20.85 -7.03 -18.53
CA HIS A 340 21.40 -7.01 -17.17
C HIS A 340 20.30 -6.98 -16.11
N LEU A 341 19.28 -6.14 -16.28
CA LEU A 341 18.14 -6.12 -15.35
C LEU A 341 17.48 -7.51 -15.27
N LEU A 342 17.13 -8.08 -16.41
CA LEU A 342 16.39 -9.35 -16.48
C LEU A 342 17.24 -10.55 -16.01
N ASN A 343 18.56 -10.53 -16.21
CA ASN A 343 19.46 -11.57 -15.70
C ASN A 343 19.63 -11.51 -14.18
N PHE A 344 19.50 -10.34 -13.57
CA PHE A 344 19.79 -10.16 -12.15
C PHE A 344 18.55 -9.99 -11.26
N ILE A 345 17.39 -9.66 -11.83
CA ILE A 345 16.15 -9.44 -11.05
C ILE A 345 15.70 -10.68 -10.27
N ALA A 346 16.00 -11.88 -10.77
CA ALA A 346 15.64 -13.17 -10.17
C ALA A 346 16.85 -14.09 -9.95
N ALA A 347 18.08 -13.54 -9.98
CA ALA A 347 19.30 -14.34 -9.91
C ALA A 347 19.45 -15.12 -8.59
N SER A 348 18.85 -14.65 -7.48
CA SER A 348 18.87 -15.39 -6.21
C SER A 348 18.19 -16.75 -6.29
N GLU A 349 17.27 -16.93 -7.25
CA GLU A 349 16.52 -18.15 -7.50
C GLU A 349 17.07 -18.93 -8.70
N ASN A 350 18.29 -18.59 -9.15
CA ASN A 350 18.96 -19.20 -10.29
C ASN A 350 18.19 -19.05 -11.62
N LEU A 351 17.46 -17.94 -11.77
CA LEU A 351 16.73 -17.55 -12.98
C LEU A 351 17.44 -16.41 -13.72
N GLY A 352 17.52 -16.51 -15.05
CA GLY A 352 18.04 -15.46 -15.94
C GLY A 352 17.08 -15.11 -17.07
N ALA A 353 17.41 -14.11 -17.89
CA ALA A 353 16.56 -13.70 -19.00
C ALA A 353 16.59 -14.70 -20.16
N HIS A 354 15.45 -14.91 -20.83
CA HIS A 354 15.46 -15.52 -22.17
C HIS A 354 16.08 -14.56 -23.19
N LEU A 355 16.92 -15.08 -24.11
CA LEU A 355 17.63 -14.28 -25.10
C LEU A 355 16.80 -14.10 -26.39
N PHE A 356 16.13 -12.96 -26.55
CA PHE A 356 15.21 -12.68 -27.67
C PHE A 356 15.88 -12.42 -29.04
N HIS A 357 17.19 -12.12 -29.09
CA HIS A 357 17.84 -11.67 -30.34
C HIS A 357 19.24 -12.23 -30.63
N GLU A 358 19.78 -13.15 -29.83
CA GLU A 358 21.15 -13.64 -30.04
C GLU A 358 21.21 -15.04 -30.69
N LYS A 359 21.81 -15.08 -31.88
CA LYS A 359 22.24 -16.34 -32.52
C LYS A 359 23.22 -17.05 -31.60
N ARG A 360 22.79 -18.13 -30.92
CA ARG A 360 23.50 -19.32 -30.35
C ARG A 360 24.96 -19.26 -29.83
N HIS A 361 25.66 -18.14 -29.86
CA HIS A 361 27.11 -18.05 -29.63
C HIS A 361 27.49 -17.87 -28.16
N LEU A 362 26.53 -17.64 -27.26
CA LEU A 362 26.76 -17.46 -25.81
C LEU A 362 26.21 -18.62 -24.97
N LYS A 363 26.28 -19.86 -25.48
CA LYS A 363 25.90 -21.07 -24.70
C LYS A 363 26.69 -21.24 -23.38
N ASN A 364 27.80 -20.53 -23.21
CA ASN A 364 28.67 -20.66 -22.04
C ASN A 364 28.36 -19.64 -20.91
N LEU A 365 27.42 -18.70 -21.10
CA LEU A 365 27.03 -17.73 -20.08
C LEU A 365 25.77 -18.12 -19.29
N THR A 366 25.03 -19.15 -19.73
CA THR A 366 23.86 -19.63 -18.99
C THR A 366 24.29 -20.58 -17.88
N GLN A 367 24.81 -20.01 -16.79
CA GLN A 367 24.96 -20.71 -15.50
C GLN A 367 23.61 -20.89 -14.78
N TYR A 368 22.56 -20.28 -15.29
CA TYR A 368 21.21 -20.32 -14.71
C TYR A 368 20.52 -21.65 -14.99
N GLY A 369 19.78 -22.13 -13.99
CA GLY A 369 19.02 -23.38 -14.06
C GLY A 369 17.68 -23.25 -14.78
N GLY A 370 17.20 -22.02 -15.00
CA GLY A 370 15.99 -21.71 -15.74
C GLY A 370 15.98 -20.31 -16.34
N ASP A 371 15.05 -20.03 -17.24
CA ASP A 371 14.90 -18.76 -17.95
C ASP A 371 13.54 -18.07 -17.71
N ILE A 372 13.50 -16.76 -17.90
CA ILE A 372 12.29 -15.93 -17.85
C ILE A 372 11.79 -15.70 -19.28
N ARG A 373 10.58 -16.20 -19.58
CA ARG A 373 9.95 -16.12 -20.91
C ARG A 373 8.76 -15.18 -20.89
N PHE A 374 8.47 -14.55 -22.03
CA PHE A 374 7.35 -13.62 -22.16
C PHE A 374 6.40 -14.09 -23.27
N HIS A 375 5.10 -14.03 -22.97
CA HIS A 375 4.02 -14.36 -23.89
C HIS A 375 3.00 -13.23 -23.87
N ILE A 376 2.63 -12.71 -25.03
CA ILE A 376 1.72 -11.57 -25.17
C ILE A 376 0.62 -11.93 -26.15
N PHE A 377 -0.62 -11.84 -25.68
CA PHE A 377 -1.80 -12.25 -26.42
C PHE A 377 -2.85 -11.15 -26.47
N LEU A 378 -3.47 -10.98 -27.64
CA LEU A 378 -4.68 -10.19 -27.82
C LEU A 378 -5.88 -11.14 -27.79
N VAL A 379 -6.76 -11.00 -26.80
CA VAL A 379 -7.73 -12.04 -26.43
C VAL A 379 -9.16 -11.53 -26.57
N SER A 380 -10.05 -12.28 -27.22
CA SER A 380 -11.48 -11.93 -27.22
C SER A 380 -12.12 -12.09 -25.85
N GLU A 381 -13.23 -11.39 -25.60
CA GLU A 381 -14.02 -11.52 -24.38
C GLU A 381 -14.37 -12.99 -24.03
N LYS A 382 -14.75 -13.80 -25.03
CA LYS A 382 -15.08 -15.22 -24.83
C LYS A 382 -13.88 -16.01 -24.30
N VAL A 383 -12.69 -15.76 -24.83
CA VAL A 383 -11.46 -16.47 -24.42
C VAL A 383 -10.93 -15.92 -23.09
N TRP A 384 -11.04 -14.60 -22.88
CA TRP A 384 -10.66 -13.92 -21.64
C TRP A 384 -11.33 -14.54 -20.41
N ARG A 385 -12.61 -14.90 -20.54
CA ARG A 385 -13.44 -15.55 -19.50
C ARG A 385 -13.21 -17.06 -19.36
N LYS A 386 -12.65 -17.72 -20.37
CA LYS A 386 -12.55 -19.18 -20.41
C LYS A 386 -11.35 -19.64 -19.56
N PRO A 387 -11.55 -20.36 -18.44
CA PRO A 387 -10.44 -20.99 -17.73
C PRO A 387 -9.87 -22.14 -18.58
N VAL A 388 -8.58 -22.40 -18.43
CA VAL A 388 -7.93 -23.58 -19.02
C VAL A 388 -8.35 -24.79 -18.19
N ASP A 389 -8.95 -25.80 -18.83
CA ASP A 389 -9.39 -27.02 -18.15
C ASP A 389 -8.17 -27.80 -17.64
N PRO A 390 -7.91 -27.88 -16.33
CA PRO A 390 -6.72 -28.55 -15.80
C PRO A 390 -6.71 -30.05 -16.10
N ARG A 391 -7.87 -30.64 -16.44
CA ARG A 391 -8.02 -32.06 -16.79
C ARG A 391 -7.57 -32.37 -18.21
N LYS A 392 -7.48 -31.38 -19.10
CA LYS A 392 -7.00 -31.54 -20.48
C LYS A 392 -5.47 -31.50 -20.59
N ARG A 393 -4.78 -31.72 -19.48
CA ARG A 393 -3.32 -31.76 -19.38
C ARG A 393 -2.77 -32.93 -20.21
N ASN A 394 -2.57 -32.71 -21.50
CA ASN A 394 -1.89 -33.64 -22.38
C ASN A 394 -0.37 -33.48 -22.19
N GLY A 395 0.14 -33.77 -20.98
CA GLY A 395 1.57 -33.73 -20.67
C GLY A 395 1.91 -33.25 -19.25
N PRO A 396 3.12 -33.53 -18.75
CA PRO A 396 3.60 -33.01 -17.48
C PRO A 396 4.14 -31.58 -17.66
N GLY A 397 3.44 -30.56 -17.14
CA GLY A 397 4.01 -29.20 -17.07
C GLY A 397 3.00 -28.06 -17.08
N ALA A 398 3.49 -26.83 -16.96
CA ALA A 398 2.75 -25.58 -17.17
C ALA A 398 2.75 -25.17 -18.66
N GLU A 399 3.80 -25.52 -19.40
CA GLU A 399 3.94 -25.27 -20.83
C GLU A 399 2.77 -25.87 -21.65
N SER A 400 2.26 -27.05 -21.27
CA SER A 400 1.08 -27.65 -21.90
C SER A 400 -0.19 -26.80 -21.72
N LEU A 401 -0.32 -26.09 -20.59
CA LEU A 401 -1.46 -25.21 -20.33
C LEU A 401 -1.33 -23.90 -21.13
N LEU A 402 -0.12 -23.38 -21.29
CA LEU A 402 0.14 -22.20 -22.12
C LEU A 402 -0.03 -22.50 -23.60
N GLU A 403 0.41 -23.66 -24.08
CA GLU A 403 0.16 -24.11 -25.45
C GLU A 403 -1.33 -24.34 -25.71
N GLN A 404 -2.04 -24.96 -24.77
CA GLN A 404 -3.51 -25.04 -24.85
C GLN A 404 -4.14 -23.64 -24.86
N ARG A 405 -3.62 -22.70 -24.05
CA ARG A 405 -4.11 -21.32 -24.02
C ARG A 405 -3.86 -20.62 -25.36
N LYS A 406 -2.68 -20.78 -25.95
CA LYS A 406 -2.31 -20.30 -27.29
C LYS A 406 -3.27 -20.86 -28.35
N GLN A 407 -3.58 -22.16 -28.29
CA GLN A 407 -4.55 -22.80 -29.19
C GLN A 407 -5.96 -22.26 -29.02
N ASP A 408 -6.40 -22.05 -27.77
CA ASP A 408 -7.71 -21.45 -27.46
C ASP A 408 -7.86 -20.01 -27.99
N ILE A 409 -6.73 -19.31 -28.17
CA ILE A 409 -6.64 -17.94 -28.68
C ILE A 409 -6.66 -17.90 -30.23
N GLN A 410 -6.36 -19.01 -30.92
CA GLN A 410 -6.43 -19.07 -32.39
C GLN A 410 -7.89 -18.93 -32.85
N PHE A 411 -8.22 -17.74 -33.36
CA PHE A 411 -9.56 -17.40 -33.83
C PHE A 411 -9.93 -18.18 -35.11
N PRO A 412 -11.12 -18.79 -35.18
CA PRO A 412 -11.82 -18.99 -36.44
C PRO A 412 -12.65 -17.72 -36.78
N TYR A 413 -12.03 -16.53 -36.79
CA TYR A 413 -12.75 -15.30 -37.15
C TYR A 413 -12.67 -15.11 -38.67
N LYS A 414 -13.77 -15.44 -39.38
CA LYS A 414 -13.98 -14.93 -40.74
C LYS A 414 -14.35 -13.45 -40.59
N PRO A 415 -13.54 -12.49 -41.07
CA PRO A 415 -13.92 -11.09 -41.01
C PRO A 415 -15.28 -10.89 -41.70
N PRO A 416 -16.12 -9.94 -41.25
CA PRO A 416 -17.32 -9.57 -41.99
C PRO A 416 -16.93 -9.23 -43.44
N PRO A 417 -17.79 -9.54 -44.44
CA PRO A 417 -17.48 -9.35 -45.85
C PRO A 417 -17.47 -7.86 -46.19
N TRP A 418 -16.39 -7.17 -45.85
CA TRP A 418 -16.08 -5.88 -46.44
C TRP A 418 -15.58 -6.14 -47.87
N PRO A 419 -16.07 -5.39 -48.87
CA PRO A 419 -15.67 -5.63 -50.24
C PRO A 419 -14.22 -5.17 -50.43
N ASN A 420 -13.33 -6.15 -50.56
CA ASN A 420 -11.99 -6.08 -51.20
C ASN A 420 -10.72 -5.96 -50.34
N GLU A 421 -10.77 -6.06 -49.00
CA GLU A 421 -9.55 -6.30 -48.21
C GLU A 421 -9.57 -7.68 -47.54
N VAL A 422 -8.86 -8.64 -48.14
CA VAL A 422 -8.51 -9.90 -47.49
C VAL A 422 -7.47 -9.59 -46.41
N ARG A 423 -7.90 -9.12 -45.25
CA ARG A 423 -7.00 -9.05 -44.08
C ARG A 423 -6.81 -10.48 -43.55
N SER A 424 -5.55 -10.86 -43.34
CA SER A 424 -5.17 -12.08 -42.62
C SER A 424 -6.01 -12.18 -41.32
N PRO A 425 -6.48 -13.38 -40.93
CA PRO A 425 -7.10 -13.55 -39.61
C PRO A 425 -6.15 -12.95 -38.57
N HIS A 426 -6.62 -11.96 -37.82
CA HIS A 426 -5.85 -11.26 -36.79
C HIS A 426 -5.11 -12.29 -35.92
N HIS A 427 -3.79 -12.33 -36.04
CA HIS A 427 -2.88 -13.07 -35.19
C HIS A 427 -2.96 -12.52 -33.78
N ALA A 428 -3.84 -13.13 -33.00
CA ALA A 428 -4.00 -12.92 -31.57
C ALA A 428 -2.74 -13.22 -30.73
N VAL A 429 -1.68 -13.77 -31.35
CA VAL A 429 -0.36 -13.95 -30.75
C VAL A 429 0.53 -12.78 -31.17
N LEU A 430 0.76 -11.85 -30.23
CA LEU A 430 1.63 -10.70 -30.42
C LEU A 430 3.09 -11.09 -30.21
N LEU A 431 3.37 -11.85 -29.15
CA LEU A 431 4.67 -12.43 -28.85
C LEU A 431 4.48 -13.81 -28.20
N TYR A 432 5.20 -14.83 -28.66
CA TYR A 432 5.22 -16.13 -28.03
C TYR A 432 6.64 -16.67 -28.04
N THR A 433 7.11 -17.12 -26.86
CA THR A 433 8.50 -17.56 -26.67
C THR A 433 8.52 -19.04 -26.32
N PRO A 434 8.52 -19.94 -27.32
CA PRO A 434 8.61 -21.37 -27.06
C PRO A 434 9.98 -21.75 -26.52
N GLY A 435 10.08 -22.81 -25.71
CA GLY A 435 11.33 -23.12 -25.01
C GLY A 435 12.56 -23.36 -25.89
N ASN A 436 12.40 -24.00 -27.06
CA ASN A 436 13.52 -24.37 -27.94
C ASN A 436 13.45 -23.80 -29.36
N SER A 437 12.40 -23.03 -29.68
CA SER A 437 12.19 -22.45 -31.01
C SER A 437 12.42 -20.94 -31.02
N GLN A 438 12.50 -20.35 -32.21
CA GLN A 438 12.49 -18.90 -32.34
C GLN A 438 11.17 -18.33 -31.84
N ALA A 439 11.23 -17.17 -31.18
CA ALA A 439 10.04 -16.45 -30.77
C ALA A 439 9.16 -16.13 -32.00
N GLU A 440 7.86 -16.38 -31.88
CA GLU A 440 6.86 -15.95 -32.84
C GLU A 440 6.42 -14.53 -32.44
N SER A 441 6.44 -13.59 -33.37
CA SER A 441 5.99 -12.22 -33.09
C SER A 441 5.24 -11.61 -34.28
N SER A 442 4.10 -10.99 -34.00
CA SER A 442 3.26 -10.32 -35.01
C SER A 442 3.34 -8.81 -34.78
N VAL A 443 4.46 -8.21 -35.17
CA VAL A 443 4.77 -6.79 -34.95
C VAL A 443 3.83 -5.87 -35.77
N GLU A 444 3.20 -6.41 -36.80
CA GLU A 444 2.19 -5.78 -37.63
C GLU A 444 0.85 -5.60 -36.89
N GLU A 445 0.58 -6.43 -35.87
CA GLU A 445 -0.66 -6.42 -35.07
C GLU A 445 -0.51 -5.73 -33.72
N ASP A 446 0.56 -4.95 -33.58
CA ASP A 446 0.86 -4.23 -32.36
C ASP A 446 -0.23 -3.22 -32.00
N ILE A 447 -0.51 -3.08 -30.71
CA ILE A 447 -1.57 -2.20 -30.21
C ILE A 447 -0.96 -0.87 -29.76
N LEU A 448 -1.72 0.21 -29.97
CA LEU A 448 -1.36 1.54 -29.50
C LEU A 448 -1.93 1.78 -28.10
N LEU A 449 -1.09 2.34 -27.23
CA LEU A 449 -1.39 2.75 -25.86
C LEU A 449 -1.17 4.25 -25.74
N ALA A 450 -2.01 4.94 -24.99
CA ALA A 450 -1.72 6.30 -24.52
C ALA A 450 -0.99 6.21 -23.18
N VAL A 451 0.32 6.43 -23.19
CA VAL A 451 1.14 6.33 -21.98
C VAL A 451 1.36 7.71 -21.35
N PRO A 452 0.87 7.95 -20.12
CA PRO A 452 1.09 9.23 -19.43
C PRO A 452 2.57 9.54 -19.21
N GLY A 453 3.01 10.76 -19.54
CA GLY A 453 4.42 11.14 -19.43
C GLY A 453 5.35 10.48 -20.47
N GLY A 454 4.81 9.82 -21.50
CA GLY A 454 5.57 9.26 -22.62
C GLY A 454 6.55 8.18 -22.20
N VAL A 455 7.80 8.27 -22.68
CA VAL A 455 8.88 7.30 -22.38
C VAL A 455 9.12 7.14 -20.88
N VAL A 456 8.97 8.21 -20.09
CA VAL A 456 9.09 8.14 -18.63
C VAL A 456 7.99 7.27 -18.04
N GLY A 457 6.77 7.35 -18.59
CA GLY A 457 5.64 6.51 -18.17
C GLY A 457 5.81 5.02 -18.44
N TYR A 458 6.71 4.61 -19.33
CA TYR A 458 7.02 3.18 -19.56
C TYR A 458 7.47 2.51 -18.26
N GLN A 459 8.15 3.28 -17.41
CA GLN A 459 8.66 2.81 -16.13
C GLN A 459 7.54 2.37 -15.19
N ALA A 460 6.35 2.98 -15.24
CA ALA A 460 5.19 2.51 -14.47
C ALA A 460 4.82 1.07 -14.86
N PHE A 461 4.74 0.78 -16.16
CA PHE A 461 4.48 -0.59 -16.63
C PHE A 461 5.59 -1.55 -16.20
N TYR A 462 6.85 -1.12 -16.27
CA TYR A 462 8.00 -1.94 -15.85
C TYR A 462 8.00 -2.22 -14.34
N VAL A 463 7.59 -1.27 -13.49
CA VAL A 463 7.42 -1.51 -12.04
C VAL A 463 6.48 -2.68 -11.80
N ILE A 464 5.37 -2.76 -12.54
CA ILE A 464 4.41 -3.85 -12.41
C ILE A 464 5.05 -5.18 -12.81
N LEU A 465 5.70 -5.24 -13.98
CA LEU A 465 6.38 -6.46 -14.45
C LEU A 465 7.47 -6.93 -13.48
N GLU A 466 8.32 -6.02 -13.02
CA GLU A 466 9.41 -6.34 -12.10
C GLU A 466 8.91 -6.89 -10.77
N ASN A 467 7.85 -6.29 -10.23
CA ASN A 467 7.23 -6.77 -9.01
C ASN A 467 6.64 -8.18 -9.19
N ILE A 468 5.99 -8.45 -10.33
CA ILE A 468 5.46 -9.79 -10.66
C ILE A 468 6.60 -10.80 -10.79
N ILE A 469 7.63 -10.50 -11.60
CA ILE A 469 8.79 -11.38 -11.82
C ILE A 469 9.48 -11.71 -10.49
N ARG A 470 9.79 -10.69 -9.69
CA ARG A 470 10.49 -10.86 -8.41
C ARG A 470 9.67 -11.69 -7.43
N ASN A 471 8.36 -11.44 -7.32
CA ASN A 471 7.49 -12.16 -6.41
C ASN A 471 7.29 -13.62 -6.87
N ALA A 472 7.07 -13.84 -8.17
CA ALA A 472 6.92 -15.17 -8.77
C ALA A 472 8.20 -15.99 -8.59
N ALA A 473 9.37 -15.42 -8.89
CA ALA A 473 10.66 -16.06 -8.66
C ALA A 473 10.85 -16.42 -7.19
N LYS A 474 10.72 -15.45 -6.27
CA LYS A 474 11.03 -15.66 -4.85
C LYS A 474 10.06 -16.60 -4.13
N HIS A 475 8.78 -16.57 -4.49
CA HIS A 475 7.72 -17.23 -3.71
C HIS A 475 7.04 -18.39 -4.44
N GLY A 476 6.95 -18.34 -5.77
CA GLY A 476 6.31 -19.36 -6.59
C GLY A 476 7.29 -20.37 -7.17
N PHE A 477 8.39 -19.91 -7.78
CA PHE A 477 9.26 -20.72 -8.62
C PHE A 477 9.91 -21.91 -7.87
N PRO A 478 10.56 -21.73 -6.70
CA PRO A 478 11.11 -22.83 -5.91
C PRO A 478 10.09 -23.92 -5.52
N ARG A 479 8.80 -23.55 -5.43
CA ARG A 479 7.72 -24.46 -5.01
C ARG A 479 7.06 -25.18 -6.17
N ALA A 480 7.04 -24.56 -7.35
CA ALA A 480 6.39 -25.10 -8.52
C ALA A 480 7.16 -26.25 -9.18
N GLY A 481 8.48 -26.33 -8.95
CA GLY A 481 9.34 -27.28 -9.65
C GLY A 481 9.36 -27.04 -11.17
N ALA A 482 9.10 -25.81 -11.59
CA ALA A 482 9.17 -25.39 -12.98
C ALA A 482 10.63 -25.26 -13.41
N ASP A 483 10.89 -25.52 -14.68
CA ASP A 483 12.19 -25.32 -15.34
C ASP A 483 12.36 -23.89 -15.86
N HIS A 484 11.25 -23.16 -16.03
CA HIS A 484 11.23 -21.78 -16.50
C HIS A 484 10.11 -20.96 -15.85
N LEU A 485 10.31 -19.64 -15.81
CA LEU A 485 9.31 -18.67 -15.35
C LEU A 485 8.67 -18.01 -16.56
N ASP A 486 7.40 -18.31 -16.82
CA ASP A 486 6.64 -17.63 -17.86
C ASP A 486 5.91 -16.42 -17.30
N ILE A 487 6.04 -15.29 -17.98
CA ILE A 487 5.26 -14.08 -17.76
C ILE A 487 4.30 -13.93 -18.93
N VAL A 488 3.00 -13.98 -18.66
CA VAL A 488 1.94 -13.88 -19.66
C VAL A 488 1.22 -12.55 -19.52
N ILE A 489 1.07 -11.84 -20.65
CA ILE A 489 0.35 -10.57 -20.76
C ILE A 489 -0.82 -10.79 -21.73
N GLU A 490 -2.04 -10.81 -21.22
CA GLU A 490 -3.26 -10.82 -22.02
C GLU A 490 -3.83 -9.40 -22.12
N ILE A 491 -4.22 -8.99 -23.32
CA ILE A 491 -4.95 -7.75 -23.58
C ILE A 491 -6.34 -8.10 -24.08
N LEU A 492 -7.38 -7.58 -23.42
CA LEU A 492 -8.75 -7.80 -23.86
C LEU A 492 -9.05 -6.98 -25.13
N TYR A 493 -9.36 -7.67 -26.22
CA TYR A 493 -9.84 -7.07 -27.45
C TYR A 493 -11.33 -6.71 -27.31
N ASP A 494 -11.61 -5.42 -27.29
CA ASP A 494 -12.97 -4.87 -27.25
C ASP A 494 -13.24 -3.99 -28.48
N PRO A 495 -13.68 -4.59 -29.60
CA PRO A 495 -13.98 -3.85 -30.82
C PRO A 495 -15.17 -2.89 -30.65
N SER A 496 -15.98 -3.08 -29.60
CA SER A 496 -17.13 -2.23 -29.31
C SER A 496 -16.80 -1.01 -28.43
N GLN A 497 -15.55 -0.86 -27.99
CA GLN A 497 -15.09 0.26 -27.13
C GLN A 497 -15.99 0.48 -25.90
N LYS A 498 -16.50 -0.60 -25.32
CA LYS A 498 -17.27 -0.58 -24.08
C LYS A 498 -16.38 -0.35 -22.86
N ILE A 499 -15.11 -0.72 -22.94
CA ILE A 499 -14.13 -0.51 -21.87
C ILE A 499 -13.73 0.96 -21.83
N ASN A 500 -14.32 1.67 -20.88
CA ASN A 500 -13.99 3.05 -20.57
C ASN A 500 -13.64 3.18 -19.09
N ILE A 501 -12.77 4.14 -18.77
CA ILE A 501 -12.42 4.48 -17.39
C ILE A 501 -12.63 5.97 -17.15
N LYS A 502 -13.00 6.29 -15.91
CA LYS A 502 -13.07 7.67 -15.45
C LYS A 502 -11.67 8.20 -15.13
N THR A 503 -11.19 9.17 -15.88
CA THR A 503 -9.98 9.92 -15.55
C THR A 503 -10.35 11.24 -14.90
N ASP A 504 -9.37 11.97 -14.37
CA ASP A 504 -9.64 13.32 -13.84
C ASP A 504 -10.02 14.31 -14.95
N ASN A 505 -9.60 14.04 -16.20
CA ASN A 505 -9.82 14.92 -17.36
C ASN A 505 -11.02 14.50 -18.23
N ASP A 506 -11.36 13.22 -18.22
CA ASP A 506 -12.36 12.61 -19.10
C ASP A 506 -13.10 11.49 -18.36
N PRO A 507 -14.42 11.61 -18.13
CA PRO A 507 -15.19 10.60 -17.42
C PRO A 507 -15.39 9.28 -18.18
N GLN A 508 -15.15 9.24 -19.50
CA GLN A 508 -15.32 8.05 -20.34
C GLN A 508 -14.13 7.86 -21.29
N ALA A 509 -12.91 7.88 -20.74
CA ALA A 509 -11.72 7.66 -21.55
C ALA A 509 -11.64 6.19 -22.00
N PRO A 510 -11.49 5.89 -23.31
CA PRO A 510 -11.36 4.53 -23.79
C PRO A 510 -10.08 3.89 -23.25
N ALA A 511 -10.17 2.61 -22.87
CA ALA A 511 -9.05 1.91 -22.26
C ALA A 511 -8.90 0.46 -22.77
N TRP A 512 -7.70 -0.07 -22.59
CA TRP A 512 -7.38 -1.49 -22.68
C TRP A 512 -7.43 -2.09 -21.29
N LEU A 513 -8.03 -3.28 -21.16
CA LEU A 513 -7.88 -4.11 -19.96
C LEU A 513 -6.70 -5.07 -20.15
N ILE A 514 -5.71 -4.98 -19.27
CA ILE A 514 -4.51 -5.78 -19.30
C ILE A 514 -4.53 -6.73 -18.11
N ARG A 515 -4.18 -8.01 -18.36
CA ARG A 515 -3.95 -9.02 -17.34
C ARG A 515 -2.53 -9.53 -17.44
N ILE A 516 -1.78 -9.48 -16.35
CA ILE A 516 -0.42 -10.03 -16.26
C ILE A 516 -0.39 -11.12 -15.21
N TYR A 517 0.11 -12.30 -15.55
CA TYR A 517 0.24 -13.42 -14.61
C TYR A 517 1.48 -14.26 -14.91
N ASP A 518 1.83 -15.12 -13.97
CA ASP A 518 2.95 -16.06 -14.11
C ASP A 518 2.49 -17.53 -14.08
N ASN A 519 3.37 -18.49 -14.35
CA ASN A 519 3.05 -19.93 -14.36
C ASN A 519 3.25 -20.65 -13.02
N VAL A 520 3.74 -19.98 -11.95
CA VAL A 520 4.19 -20.63 -10.71
C VAL A 520 3.42 -20.20 -9.44
N SER A 521 2.77 -19.05 -9.44
CA SER A 521 2.10 -18.44 -8.28
C SER A 521 0.69 -19.01 -8.08
N ILE A 522 0.57 -20.27 -7.70
CA ILE A 522 -0.74 -20.96 -7.59
C ILE A 522 -1.70 -20.24 -6.62
N VAL A 523 -2.94 -20.03 -7.08
CA VAL A 523 -4.04 -19.47 -6.28
C VAL A 523 -4.96 -20.61 -5.83
N LYS A 524 -5.29 -20.70 -4.54
CA LYS A 524 -6.27 -21.68 -4.03
C LYS A 524 -7.43 -21.04 -3.27
N LYS A 525 -8.57 -21.75 -3.29
CA LYS A 525 -9.83 -21.33 -2.66
C LYS A 525 -9.85 -21.49 -1.12
N ARG A 526 -8.88 -22.19 -0.53
CA ARG A 526 -8.77 -22.42 0.93
C ARG A 526 -7.31 -22.25 1.35
N TYR A 527 -7.09 -21.72 2.56
CA TYR A 527 -5.75 -21.42 3.07
C TYR A 527 -5.05 -22.67 3.60
N ASN A 528 -3.96 -23.07 2.94
CA ASN A 528 -2.91 -23.92 3.49
C ASN A 528 -1.59 -23.15 3.49
N ASP A 529 -0.61 -23.58 4.31
CA ASP A 529 0.71 -22.94 4.38
C ASP A 529 1.39 -22.87 3.00
N GLY A 530 1.70 -21.66 2.54
CA GLY A 530 2.44 -21.40 1.31
C GLY A 530 1.61 -20.93 0.09
N GLU A 531 0.30 -20.75 0.22
CA GLU A 531 -0.59 -20.45 -0.93
C GLU A 531 -1.07 -18.98 -0.96
N VAL A 532 -1.41 -18.47 -2.16
CA VAL A 532 -1.87 -17.09 -2.35
C VAL A 532 -3.39 -16.99 -2.19
N LEU A 533 -3.85 -16.17 -1.25
CA LEU A 533 -5.25 -15.77 -1.14
C LEU A 533 -5.48 -14.46 -1.89
N LEU A 534 -6.43 -14.45 -2.82
CA LEU A 534 -6.85 -13.20 -3.48
C LEU A 534 -7.55 -12.27 -2.49
N TRP A 535 -8.42 -12.83 -1.65
CA TRP A 535 -9.22 -12.10 -0.67
C TRP A 535 -9.13 -12.76 0.69
N GLY A 536 -9.29 -11.95 1.73
CA GLY A 536 -9.18 -12.38 3.12
C GLY A 536 -10.33 -13.26 3.58
N GLY A 537 -10.01 -14.20 4.48
CA GLY A 537 -10.96 -15.15 5.04
C GLY A 537 -11.68 -14.62 6.29
N LYS A 538 -12.69 -15.39 6.76
CA LYS A 538 -13.46 -15.08 7.98
C LYS A 538 -12.59 -14.98 9.25
N ASN A 539 -11.38 -15.53 9.23
CA ASN A 539 -10.43 -15.51 10.36
C ASN A 539 -9.56 -14.25 10.42
N GLY A 540 -9.86 -13.22 9.62
CA GLY A 540 -9.09 -11.96 9.60
C GLY A 540 -7.76 -12.04 8.85
N THR A 541 -7.48 -13.14 8.14
CA THR A 541 -6.36 -13.21 7.20
C THR A 541 -6.61 -12.23 6.05
N ARG A 542 -5.60 -11.44 5.65
CA ARG A 542 -5.70 -10.51 4.51
C ARG A 542 -5.16 -11.16 3.23
N GLY A 543 -5.98 -11.21 2.19
CA GLY A 543 -5.58 -11.57 0.83
C GLY A 543 -4.87 -10.42 0.10
N ILE A 544 -4.42 -10.68 -1.13
CA ILE A 544 -3.68 -9.71 -1.95
C ILE A 544 -4.54 -8.48 -2.28
N ASN A 545 -5.83 -8.66 -2.60
CA ASN A 545 -6.74 -7.54 -2.85
C ASN A 545 -7.00 -6.72 -1.59
N ASP A 546 -7.13 -7.33 -0.41
CA ASP A 546 -7.28 -6.54 0.82
C ASP A 546 -6.04 -5.66 1.05
N ARG A 547 -4.84 -6.15 0.67
CA ARG A 547 -3.58 -5.41 0.78
C ARG A 547 -3.47 -4.29 -0.26
N LEU A 548 -3.81 -4.57 -1.53
CA LEU A 548 -3.88 -3.57 -2.60
C LEU A 548 -4.91 -2.46 -2.29
N GLY A 549 -6.04 -2.83 -1.68
CA GLY A 549 -7.09 -1.90 -1.26
C GLY A 549 -6.67 -1.01 -0.08
N THR A 550 -5.60 -1.35 0.66
CA THR A 550 -5.13 -0.48 1.74
C THR A 550 -4.62 0.86 1.22
N SER A 551 -4.81 1.92 2.01
CA SER A 551 -4.21 3.21 1.68
C SER A 551 -2.70 3.10 1.76
N VAL A 552 -2.04 3.83 0.85
CA VAL A 552 -0.59 4.02 0.85
C VAL A 552 -0.15 4.83 2.09
N ILE A 553 -1.08 5.57 2.73
CA ILE A 553 -0.85 6.42 3.89
C ILE A 553 -1.77 6.02 5.04
N GLN A 554 -1.22 5.74 6.23
CA GLN A 554 -2.00 5.52 7.46
C GLN A 554 -1.41 6.36 8.60
N GLY A 555 -1.63 7.68 8.53
CA GLY A 555 -0.96 8.61 9.45
C GLY A 555 0.57 8.60 9.31
N GLY A 556 1.07 8.19 8.15
CA GLY A 556 2.49 8.01 7.81
C GLY A 556 2.67 6.99 6.68
N VAL A 557 3.91 6.84 6.20
CA VAL A 557 4.25 5.82 5.19
C VAL A 557 4.14 4.44 5.82
N LYS A 558 3.28 3.60 5.24
CA LYS A 558 3.12 2.20 5.64
C LYS A 558 4.40 1.41 5.34
N LYS A 559 4.91 0.61 6.28
CA LYS A 559 6.18 -0.14 6.14
C LYS A 559 6.00 -1.60 5.69
N GLU A 560 4.81 -1.96 5.22
CA GLU A 560 4.47 -3.30 4.76
C GLU A 560 3.96 -3.25 3.31
N ASP A 561 4.07 -4.38 2.60
CA ASP A 561 3.52 -4.57 1.25
C ASP A 561 3.98 -3.52 0.21
N TRP A 562 5.21 -2.99 0.32
CA TRP A 562 5.72 -1.94 -0.58
C TRP A 562 5.62 -2.29 -2.06
N GLY A 563 5.92 -3.53 -2.44
CA GLY A 563 5.78 -3.95 -3.83
C GLY A 563 4.34 -3.88 -4.36
N LEU A 564 3.34 -4.16 -3.52
CA LEU A 564 1.92 -4.01 -3.90
C LEU A 564 1.52 -2.53 -3.99
N ALA A 565 2.04 -1.70 -3.09
CA ALA A 565 1.84 -0.25 -3.16
C ALA A 565 2.46 0.35 -4.43
N GLU A 566 3.68 -0.07 -4.80
CA GLU A 566 4.34 0.32 -6.04
C GLU A 566 3.51 -0.06 -7.27
N MET A 567 3.01 -1.30 -7.34
CA MET A 567 2.14 -1.75 -8.43
C MET A 567 0.85 -0.92 -8.52
N LYS A 568 0.22 -0.61 -7.38
CA LYS A 568 -0.98 0.24 -7.31
C LYS A 568 -0.71 1.66 -7.80
N ILE A 569 0.39 2.27 -7.37
CA ILE A 569 0.80 3.61 -7.83
C ILE A 569 1.04 3.59 -9.34
N ALA A 570 1.79 2.61 -9.83
CA ALA A 570 2.09 2.46 -11.24
C ALA A 570 0.83 2.26 -12.10
N ALA A 571 -0.09 1.39 -11.67
CA ALA A 571 -1.34 1.16 -12.39
C ALA A 571 -2.23 2.42 -12.39
N GLY A 572 -2.31 3.12 -11.26
CA GLY A 572 -3.06 4.39 -11.18
C GLY A 572 -2.46 5.49 -12.06
N TYR A 573 -1.13 5.54 -12.14
CA TYR A 573 -0.41 6.43 -13.05
C TYR A 573 -0.75 6.12 -14.51
N LEU A 574 -0.70 4.85 -14.94
CA LEU A 574 -1.01 4.44 -16.32
C LEU A 574 -2.47 4.71 -16.72
N GLN A 575 -3.37 4.75 -15.74
CA GLN A 575 -4.78 5.12 -15.92
C GLN A 575 -5.03 6.64 -15.97
N GLY A 576 -4.03 7.48 -15.65
CA GLY A 576 -4.23 8.92 -15.52
C GLY A 576 -5.11 9.30 -14.32
N ARG A 577 -5.04 8.54 -13.22
CA ARG A 577 -5.74 8.84 -11.97
C ARG A 577 -4.93 9.82 -11.12
N SER A 578 -5.63 10.69 -10.39
CA SER A 578 -5.04 11.57 -9.37
C SER A 578 -4.39 10.79 -8.24
N ILE A 579 -3.37 11.41 -7.63
CA ILE A 579 -2.70 10.87 -6.45
C ILE A 579 -3.68 10.74 -5.26
N GLU A 580 -4.66 11.64 -5.14
CA GLU A 580 -5.72 11.58 -4.14
C GLU A 580 -6.58 10.33 -4.34
N TYR A 581 -6.87 9.95 -5.59
CA TYR A 581 -7.64 8.75 -5.88
C TYR A 581 -6.83 7.49 -5.55
N ILE A 582 -5.55 7.44 -5.96
CA ILE A 582 -4.63 6.34 -5.67
C ILE A 582 -4.46 6.13 -4.15
N GLY A 583 -4.40 7.22 -3.39
CA GLY A 583 -4.19 7.18 -1.95
C GLY A 583 -5.40 6.75 -1.10
N LYS A 584 -6.61 6.65 -1.65
CA LYS A 584 -7.83 6.32 -0.89
C LYS A 584 -7.78 4.91 -0.29
N VAL A 585 -8.58 4.70 0.76
CA VAL A 585 -9.02 3.37 1.21
C VAL A 585 -10.43 3.19 0.65
N ASP A 586 -10.59 2.38 -0.38
CA ASP A 586 -11.90 2.09 -0.93
C ASP A 586 -11.85 0.75 -1.67
N ASP A 587 -12.90 -0.06 -1.52
CA ASP A 587 -13.10 -1.27 -2.32
C ASP A 587 -13.16 -0.92 -3.82
N SER A 588 -13.49 0.34 -4.16
CA SER A 588 -13.40 0.84 -5.54
C SER A 588 -12.01 0.73 -6.16
N ILE A 589 -10.93 0.63 -5.37
CA ILE A 589 -9.54 0.52 -5.86
C ILE A 589 -9.24 -0.87 -6.42
N THR A 590 -9.79 -1.92 -5.82
CA THR A 590 -9.56 -3.32 -6.24
C THR A 590 -10.78 -3.95 -6.91
N GLY A 591 -11.86 -3.18 -7.07
CA GLY A 591 -13.19 -3.70 -7.32
C GLY A 591 -13.82 -4.28 -6.05
N LYS A 592 -15.15 -4.39 -6.02
CA LYS A 592 -15.86 -4.95 -4.87
C LYS A 592 -15.40 -6.38 -4.61
N LYS A 593 -15.22 -6.72 -3.33
CA LYS A 593 -15.06 -8.11 -2.90
C LYS A 593 -16.30 -8.87 -3.33
N ILE A 594 -16.15 -9.78 -4.30
CA ILE A 594 -17.23 -10.65 -4.75
C ILE A 594 -17.58 -11.57 -3.58
N LEU A 595 -18.58 -11.17 -2.80
CA LEU A 595 -19.15 -11.98 -1.74
C LEU A 595 -19.89 -13.14 -2.41
N GLU A 596 -19.19 -14.27 -2.55
CA GLU A 596 -19.80 -15.57 -2.78
C GLU A 596 -20.72 -15.65 -4.03
N THR A 597 -20.21 -15.44 -5.24
CA THR A 597 -20.83 -16.12 -6.39
C THR A 597 -20.37 -17.58 -6.38
N PRO A 598 -21.29 -18.55 -6.23
CA PRO A 598 -20.95 -19.96 -6.26
C PRO A 598 -20.54 -20.33 -7.69
N LYS A 599 -19.23 -20.51 -7.90
CA LYS A 599 -18.56 -21.09 -9.10
C LYS A 599 -17.87 -20.11 -10.07
N GLY A 600 -17.06 -19.18 -9.58
CA GLY A 600 -15.94 -18.63 -10.39
C GLY A 600 -16.33 -18.02 -11.74
N GLU A 601 -17.59 -17.62 -11.89
CA GLU A 601 -18.02 -16.78 -12.99
C GLU A 601 -17.42 -15.39 -12.70
N LEU A 602 -16.64 -14.90 -13.66
CA LEU A 602 -16.23 -13.50 -13.69
C LEU A 602 -17.48 -12.64 -13.55
N ASP A 603 -17.35 -11.59 -12.76
CA ASP A 603 -18.36 -10.58 -12.50
C ASP A 603 -19.02 -10.12 -13.80
N ASP A 604 -20.28 -10.48 -14.04
CA ASP A 604 -21.06 -9.95 -15.16
C ASP A 604 -21.15 -8.41 -15.06
N GLU A 605 -20.99 -7.85 -13.86
CA GLU A 605 -20.88 -6.42 -13.54
C GLU A 605 -19.69 -5.72 -14.26
N MET A 606 -18.59 -6.43 -14.61
CA MET A 606 -17.43 -5.82 -15.31
C MET A 606 -17.59 -5.69 -16.83
N LEU A 607 -18.47 -6.49 -17.44
CA LEU A 607 -18.68 -6.54 -18.89
C LEU A 607 -20.10 -6.09 -19.30
N LEU A 608 -21.09 -6.12 -18.38
CA LEU A 608 -22.40 -5.49 -18.55
C LEU A 608 -22.33 -3.99 -18.24
N LEU A 609 -21.60 -3.25 -19.07
CA LEU A 609 -21.68 -1.78 -19.17
C LEU A 609 -22.63 -1.35 -20.30
N ALA A 610 -23.80 -1.98 -20.38
CA ALA A 610 -24.84 -1.57 -21.31
C ALA A 610 -26.22 -1.61 -20.62
N GLY A 611 -26.52 -0.60 -19.80
CA GLY A 611 -27.91 -0.21 -19.58
C GLY A 611 -28.49 -0.17 -18.16
N SER A 612 -27.71 0.03 -17.09
CA SER A 612 -28.30 0.40 -15.80
C SER A 612 -27.62 1.62 -15.19
N ASP A 613 -28.36 2.73 -15.10
CA ASP A 613 -27.91 4.09 -14.79
C ASP A 613 -27.25 4.33 -13.42
N ASP A 614 -26.96 3.32 -12.59
CA ASP A 614 -26.54 3.62 -11.20
C ASP A 614 -25.54 2.69 -10.50
N LYS A 615 -24.89 1.74 -11.18
CA LYS A 615 -23.86 0.90 -10.53
C LYS A 615 -22.76 0.55 -11.52
N GLU A 616 -21.66 1.32 -11.49
CA GLU A 616 -20.42 1.01 -12.21
C GLU A 616 -19.50 0.11 -11.35
N PRO A 617 -19.38 -1.18 -11.67
CA PRO A 617 -18.64 -2.13 -10.87
C PRO A 617 -17.42 -2.60 -11.67
N GLY A 618 -16.28 -2.01 -11.33
CA GLY A 618 -14.98 -2.44 -11.82
C GLY A 618 -14.23 -1.42 -12.69
N SER A 619 -14.92 -0.49 -13.37
CA SER A 619 -14.28 0.66 -14.07
C SER A 619 -13.51 1.60 -13.11
N SER A 620 -13.76 1.47 -11.81
CA SER A 620 -13.08 2.22 -10.75
C SER A 620 -11.77 1.58 -10.27
N ALA A 621 -11.55 0.29 -10.55
CA ALA A 621 -10.39 -0.41 -10.02
C ALA A 621 -9.08 0.13 -10.62
N ILE A 622 -8.13 0.46 -9.75
CA ILE A 622 -6.77 0.84 -10.11
C ILE A 622 -5.98 -0.39 -10.52
N ILE A 623 -6.00 -1.41 -9.67
CA ILE A 623 -5.37 -2.71 -9.91
C ILE A 623 -6.05 -3.74 -9.03
N ARG A 624 -6.23 -4.96 -9.55
CA ARG A 624 -6.75 -6.08 -8.77
C ARG A 624 -5.98 -7.35 -9.03
N ALA A 625 -5.86 -8.17 -8.01
CA ALA A 625 -5.39 -9.54 -8.11
C ALA A 625 -6.54 -10.47 -8.49
N VAL A 626 -6.30 -11.35 -9.46
CA VAL A 626 -7.26 -12.34 -9.99
C VAL A 626 -6.62 -13.73 -10.05
N ALA A 627 -7.46 -14.75 -10.20
CA ALA A 627 -6.97 -16.05 -10.64
C ALA A 627 -6.83 -16.00 -12.17
N SER A 628 -5.65 -16.30 -12.69
CA SER A 628 -5.38 -16.38 -14.12
C SER A 628 -6.16 -17.55 -14.75
N PRO A 629 -6.23 -17.62 -16.09
CA PRO A 629 -6.82 -18.77 -16.80
C PRO A 629 -6.18 -20.11 -16.43
N ILE A 630 -4.94 -20.12 -15.92
CA ILE A 630 -4.22 -21.32 -15.49
C ILE A 630 -4.17 -21.47 -13.97
N GLU A 631 -5.07 -20.82 -13.24
CA GLU A 631 -5.22 -20.86 -11.78
C GLU A 631 -4.01 -20.35 -10.97
N THR A 632 -3.21 -19.46 -11.57
CA THR A 632 -2.13 -18.74 -10.91
C THR A 632 -2.53 -17.30 -10.57
N LEU A 633 -1.67 -16.58 -9.85
CA LEU A 633 -1.90 -15.18 -9.49
C LEU A 633 -1.73 -14.30 -10.71
N GLY A 634 -2.80 -13.60 -11.08
CA GLY A 634 -2.77 -12.56 -12.07
C GLY A 634 -3.09 -11.20 -11.47
N TYR A 635 -2.72 -10.15 -12.21
CA TYR A 635 -3.06 -8.77 -11.90
C TYR A 635 -3.72 -8.13 -13.10
N GLU A 636 -4.87 -7.51 -12.88
CA GLU A 636 -5.62 -6.78 -13.90
C GLU A 636 -5.63 -5.29 -13.63
N PHE A 637 -5.41 -4.49 -14.67
CA PHE A 637 -5.45 -3.03 -14.62
C PHE A 637 -5.73 -2.47 -16.02
N TYR A 638 -6.09 -1.19 -16.06
CA TYR A 638 -6.40 -0.49 -17.30
C TYR A 638 -5.22 0.34 -17.81
N MET A 639 -5.12 0.49 -19.13
CA MET A 639 -4.26 1.47 -19.80
C MET A 639 -5.06 2.26 -20.83
N LEU A 640 -4.82 3.56 -20.94
CA LEU A 640 -5.58 4.42 -21.85
C LEU A 640 -5.32 4.05 -23.33
N GLN A 641 -6.35 4.18 -24.16
CA GLN A 641 -6.20 4.19 -25.61
C GLN A 641 -5.83 5.61 -26.06
N PRO A 642 -5.01 5.77 -27.13
CA PRO A 642 -4.83 7.07 -27.75
C PRO A 642 -6.16 7.63 -28.26
N GLN A 643 -6.34 8.94 -28.10
CA GLN A 643 -7.44 9.63 -28.75
C GLN A 643 -7.18 9.70 -30.25
N THR A 644 -8.14 9.22 -31.04
CA THR A 644 -8.10 9.35 -32.50
C THR A 644 -8.55 10.76 -32.88
N VAL A 645 -7.66 11.56 -33.46
CA VAL A 645 -7.99 12.89 -33.99
C VAL A 645 -8.12 12.79 -35.51
N GLY A 646 -9.32 13.08 -36.02
CA GLY A 646 -9.55 13.20 -37.46
C GLY A 646 -9.13 14.57 -37.96
N ILE A 647 -8.16 14.64 -38.87
CA ILE A 647 -7.79 15.89 -39.56
C ILE A 647 -8.58 15.94 -40.87
N VAL A 648 -9.56 16.84 -40.95
CA VAL A 648 -10.28 17.11 -42.21
C VAL A 648 -9.55 18.24 -42.92
N LEU A 649 -8.88 17.92 -44.01
CA LEU A 649 -8.29 18.93 -44.90
C LEU A 649 -9.37 19.41 -45.88
N THR A 650 -9.95 20.58 -45.61
CA THR A 650 -10.80 21.26 -46.58
C THR A 650 -9.92 22.00 -47.57
N LYS A 651 -10.12 21.75 -48.86
CA LYS A 651 -9.56 22.62 -49.91
C LYS A 651 -10.34 23.93 -49.83
N ASP A 652 -9.67 25.06 -49.62
CA ASP A 652 -10.32 26.36 -49.55
C ASP A 652 -11.31 26.53 -50.71
N HIS A 653 -12.53 26.95 -50.36
CA HIS A 653 -13.52 27.40 -51.32
C HIS A 653 -12.93 28.58 -52.12
N ASP A 654 -13.10 28.50 -53.43
CA ASP A 654 -12.85 29.59 -54.38
C ASP A 654 -13.43 30.90 -53.82
N PRO A 655 -12.62 31.97 -53.62
CA PRO A 655 -13.12 33.26 -53.18
C PRO A 655 -13.82 33.92 -54.36
N LEU A 656 -15.12 33.71 -54.49
CA LEU A 656 -15.99 34.51 -55.36
C LEU A 656 -16.39 35.81 -54.66
#